data_AF-A0A9P9GED6-F1
#
_entry.id   AF-A0A9P9GED6-F1
#
_cell.length_a   1.000
_cell.length_b   1.000
_cell.length_c   1.000
_cell.angle_alpha   90.00
_cell.angle_beta   90.00
_cell.angle_gamma   90.00
#
_symmetry.space_group_name_H-M   'P 1'
#
loop_
_entity.id
_entity.type
_entity.pdbx_description
1 polymer ?
#
loop_
_entity_poly.entity_id
_entity_poly.type
_entity_poly.pdbx_seq_one_letter_code
_entity_poly.pdbx_strand_id
1 'polypeptide(L)'
;MFKNKPRPVPTHDTDPSTDEEDNVPFISEEDDPLIPSASDVRRTFRDGKAMWDALFQQAKGMPRGLWPTGMLDPYIALMDVPSLPGHLPTDRILYGRPRWRLSPDIASPRSTDQDDDGPTLRYGRRLAFFLQAEDPIRSSISQEAASYSMGLDSTTTDSLAVLTMCWSYILSVRVLEMQDRQVCYSSHHLSPQQHERPMIHLDGASSALVRWLCAILSPEFGWGAKDEGKLPMFAAFFNQDAQIVIGGAPISTTDVHSAPSSSEAMELLIELCRLFHLGTERSETSEWEAISPYRAGFLAALVLPFYTFMDLQPQLPTPRLPKSQRGVFKNTHEQEIRQYHGDLRYFMALGSHPPSVGSVLWSIFWQPDVECNLVGPWLSSILEVLKPAIKQKHVEVILKLFIARRPRVAIWWVAIILLGDLTVLDCVQRYTQKLEEKGGTGSMAAPDPIVSAWTGAKQSFLDDEKDATYGEKTDLVSRADVLRCRFDLKLQDYASVLLAWRPFGYIQKGQVEVELWPQLETKYVRQYHSFVWYPERDSPSTPEHGFRHDTGRDVKNVPDNLDRPSTGIVSKGSYQPPLNIRPSRISTRRMLNFFVEDAVGRRDWANAVLPVDQDQLRWLFHWENPDPMRDSSSSNGSKDGGSVRSTSWFVGEWINGRFK
;
A
#
# COMPACT_ATOMS: atom_id res chain seq x y z
N MET A 1 -18.16 -31.52 -4.28
CA MET A 1 -18.27 -32.54 -5.34
C MET A 1 -19.57 -32.30 -6.13
N PHE A 2 -19.54 -31.54 -7.23
CA PHE A 2 -20.58 -31.55 -8.28
C PHE A 2 -19.91 -31.31 -9.63
N LYS A 3 -20.33 -32.10 -10.62
CA LYS A 3 -19.63 -32.43 -11.86
C LYS A 3 -19.72 -31.34 -12.92
N ASN A 4 -18.56 -31.01 -13.49
CA ASN A 4 -18.37 -30.22 -14.70
C ASN A 4 -18.99 -30.90 -15.94
N LYS A 5 -19.63 -30.09 -16.80
CA LYS A 5 -19.59 -30.28 -18.26
C LYS A 5 -18.85 -29.09 -18.88
N PRO A 6 -17.96 -29.31 -19.86
CA PRO A 6 -17.09 -28.28 -20.39
C PRO A 6 -17.88 -27.36 -21.34
N ARG A 7 -17.78 -26.05 -21.15
CA ARG A 7 -18.16 -25.04 -22.15
C ARG A 7 -16.91 -24.53 -22.86
N PRO A 8 -17.05 -24.14 -24.14
CA PRO A 8 -15.97 -24.15 -25.12
C PRO A 8 -14.96 -23.04 -24.86
N VAL A 9 -13.73 -23.30 -25.31
CA VAL A 9 -12.62 -22.35 -25.37
C VAL A 9 -13.10 -21.03 -25.98
N PRO A 10 -12.96 -19.88 -25.30
CA PRO A 10 -13.11 -18.59 -25.96
C PRO A 10 -11.99 -18.48 -27.00
N THR A 11 -12.39 -18.46 -28.25
CA THR A 11 -11.52 -18.14 -29.38
C THR A 11 -10.84 -16.80 -29.14
N HIS A 12 -9.53 -16.78 -29.40
CA HIS A 12 -8.70 -15.59 -29.50
C HIS A 12 -9.42 -14.45 -30.23
N ASP A 13 -9.80 -13.41 -29.48
CA ASP A 13 -9.82 -12.05 -29.98
C ASP A 13 -8.51 -11.40 -29.51
N THR A 14 -7.45 -11.69 -30.25
CA THR A 14 -6.28 -10.81 -30.30
C THR A 14 -6.75 -9.47 -30.82
N ASP A 15 -6.85 -8.49 -29.93
CA ASP A 15 -6.86 -7.08 -30.31
C ASP A 15 -5.45 -6.73 -30.80
N PRO A 16 -5.23 -6.52 -32.11
CA PRO A 16 -3.91 -6.24 -32.64
C PRO A 16 -3.76 -4.73 -32.76
N SER A 17 -3.47 -4.02 -31.67
CA SER A 17 -3.00 -2.62 -31.79
C SER A 17 -2.19 -2.05 -30.63
N THR A 18 -1.91 -2.78 -29.55
CA THR A 18 -1.29 -2.16 -28.36
C THR A 18 0.25 -2.13 -28.32
N ASP A 19 0.93 -2.74 -29.28
CA ASP A 19 2.41 -2.76 -29.31
C ASP A 19 3.02 -1.73 -30.29
N GLU A 20 2.26 -1.15 -31.21
CA GLU A 20 2.78 -0.13 -32.15
C GLU A 20 2.82 1.30 -31.58
N GLU A 21 2.03 1.60 -30.53
CA GLU A 21 1.97 2.94 -29.91
C GLU A 21 3.15 3.27 -28.97
N ASP A 22 3.89 2.27 -28.49
CA ASP A 22 5.05 2.48 -27.60
C ASP A 22 6.28 3.07 -28.34
N ASN A 23 6.21 3.24 -29.67
CA ASN A 23 7.29 3.72 -30.53
C ASN A 23 7.12 5.18 -31.02
N VAL A 24 6.13 5.94 -30.53
CA VAL A 24 6.02 7.36 -30.86
C VAL A 24 7.19 8.12 -30.21
N PRO A 25 8.00 8.88 -30.98
CA PRO A 25 9.08 9.69 -30.40
C PRO A 25 8.52 10.63 -29.33
N PHE A 26 9.22 10.73 -28.20
CA PHE A 26 8.87 11.65 -27.09
C PHE A 26 8.78 13.12 -27.53
N ILE A 27 9.25 13.44 -28.73
CA ILE A 27 9.40 14.77 -29.29
C ILE A 27 8.72 14.75 -30.67
N SER A 28 7.53 15.36 -30.79
CA SER A 28 6.96 15.74 -32.08
C SER A 28 7.10 17.25 -32.30
N GLU A 29 7.08 17.68 -33.56
CA GLU A 29 7.31 19.06 -34.00
C GLU A 29 6.40 20.09 -33.28
N GLU A 30 7.08 21.07 -32.69
CA GLU A 30 6.80 22.38 -32.04
C GLU A 30 5.40 22.91 -31.64
N ASP A 31 4.25 22.26 -31.87
CA ASP A 31 2.94 22.94 -31.72
C ASP A 31 1.96 22.46 -30.62
N ASP A 32 2.28 21.42 -29.82
CA ASP A 32 1.38 20.94 -28.73
C ASP A 32 1.90 21.34 -27.33
N PRO A 33 1.18 22.21 -26.58
CA PRO A 33 1.62 22.72 -25.28
C PRO A 33 1.61 21.67 -24.16
N LEU A 34 1.07 20.47 -24.39
CA LEU A 34 1.12 19.35 -23.44
C LEU A 34 2.44 18.58 -23.52
N ILE A 35 3.18 18.75 -24.61
CA ILE A 35 4.45 18.07 -24.86
C ILE A 35 5.58 18.85 -24.15
N PRO A 36 6.34 18.22 -23.25
CA PRO A 36 7.47 18.90 -22.61
C PRO A 36 8.60 19.15 -23.61
N SER A 37 9.41 20.18 -23.35
CA SER A 37 10.57 20.47 -24.20
C SER A 37 11.59 19.31 -24.17
N ALA A 38 12.31 19.10 -25.28
CA ALA A 38 13.38 18.10 -25.33
C ALA A 38 14.48 18.36 -24.27
N SER A 39 14.69 19.61 -23.87
CA SER A 39 15.58 19.96 -22.76
C SER A 39 15.08 19.45 -21.41
N ASP A 40 13.78 19.59 -21.12
CA ASP A 40 13.21 19.17 -19.84
C ASP A 40 13.14 17.66 -19.74
N VAL A 41 12.80 16.97 -20.84
CA VAL A 41 12.87 15.50 -20.95
C VAL A 41 14.27 14.99 -20.63
N ARG A 42 15.30 15.59 -21.27
CA ARG A 42 16.71 15.23 -21.03
C ARG A 42 17.15 15.49 -19.60
N ARG A 43 16.76 16.64 -19.04
CA ARG A 43 17.10 17.03 -17.68
C ARG A 43 16.47 16.09 -16.66
N THR A 44 15.18 15.80 -16.79
CA THR A 44 14.45 14.91 -15.87
C THR A 44 14.99 13.50 -15.88
N PHE A 45 15.27 12.93 -17.05
CA PHE A 45 15.91 11.60 -17.11
C PHE A 45 17.29 11.59 -16.44
N ARG A 46 18.11 12.61 -16.72
CA ARG A 46 19.49 12.70 -16.20
C ARG A 46 19.53 12.86 -14.68
N ASP A 47 18.78 13.82 -14.14
CA ASP A 47 18.77 14.08 -12.71
C ASP A 47 18.17 12.90 -11.94
N GLY A 48 17.11 12.29 -12.49
CA GLY A 48 16.55 11.05 -11.96
C GLY A 48 17.59 9.93 -11.94
N LYS A 49 18.27 9.68 -13.06
CA LYS A 49 19.31 8.64 -13.13
C LYS A 49 20.42 8.90 -12.12
N ALA A 50 20.92 10.14 -12.03
CA ALA A 50 21.96 10.52 -11.08
C ALA A 50 21.54 10.30 -9.62
N MET A 51 20.30 10.65 -9.26
CA MET A 51 19.75 10.40 -7.93
C MET A 51 19.67 8.90 -7.62
N TRP A 52 19.05 8.12 -8.50
CA TRP A 52 18.84 6.69 -8.27
C TRP A 52 20.16 5.90 -8.31
N ASP A 53 21.12 6.30 -9.14
CA ASP A 53 22.49 5.75 -9.13
C ASP A 53 23.20 6.07 -7.80
N ALA A 54 23.09 7.30 -7.28
CA ALA A 54 23.69 7.67 -6.00
C ALA A 54 23.11 6.85 -4.84
N LEU A 55 21.78 6.71 -4.79
CA LEU A 55 21.10 5.86 -3.80
C LEU A 55 21.51 4.39 -3.94
N PHE A 56 21.67 3.88 -5.17
CA PHE A 56 22.12 2.53 -5.42
C PHE A 56 23.56 2.28 -4.96
N GLN A 57 24.48 3.24 -5.20
CA GLN A 57 25.85 3.14 -4.67
C GLN A 57 25.87 3.20 -3.14
N GLN A 58 25.07 4.08 -2.53
CA GLN A 58 24.92 4.13 -1.08
C GLN A 58 24.43 2.79 -0.52
N ALA A 59 23.38 2.21 -1.13
CA ALA A 59 22.83 0.91 -0.73
C ALA A 59 23.85 -0.23 -0.84
N LYS A 60 24.69 -0.25 -1.88
CA LYS A 60 25.78 -1.21 -2.03
C LYS A 60 26.88 -1.07 -0.97
N GLY A 61 27.08 0.14 -0.44
CA GLY A 61 28.03 0.40 0.63
C GLY A 61 27.58 -0.07 2.01
N MET A 62 26.28 -0.38 2.19
CA MET A 62 25.73 -0.81 3.48
C MET A 62 26.13 -2.26 3.82
N PRO A 63 26.50 -2.57 5.07
CA PRO A 63 26.92 -3.92 5.47
C PRO A 63 25.85 -4.98 5.20
N ARG A 64 26.25 -6.16 4.70
CA ARG A 64 25.33 -7.26 4.36
C ARG A 64 24.54 -7.72 5.59
N GLY A 65 23.22 -7.90 5.43
CA GLY A 65 22.30 -8.37 6.48
C GLY A 65 22.01 -7.37 7.59
N LEU A 66 22.64 -6.20 7.55
CA LEU A 66 22.40 -5.11 8.48
C LEU A 66 21.71 -3.93 7.77
N TRP A 67 20.94 -3.20 8.54
CA TRP A 67 20.04 -2.13 8.11
C TRP A 67 20.30 -0.89 8.96
N PRO A 68 20.05 0.33 8.45
CA PRO A 68 20.21 1.53 9.26
C PRO A 68 19.33 1.47 10.52
N THR A 69 19.92 1.75 11.68
CA THR A 69 19.26 1.61 12.98
C THR A 69 17.94 2.37 13.05
N GLY A 70 16.88 1.70 13.50
CA GLY A 70 15.54 2.28 13.67
C GLY A 70 14.70 2.31 12.39
N MET A 71 15.28 2.07 11.21
CA MET A 71 14.54 2.11 9.94
C MET A 71 13.65 0.88 9.69
N LEU A 72 13.80 -0.16 10.52
CA LEU A 72 12.94 -1.34 10.47
C LEU A 72 11.94 -1.41 11.62
N ASP A 73 11.84 -0.38 12.45
CA ASP A 73 10.83 -0.32 13.51
C ASP A 73 9.43 -0.14 12.89
N PRO A 74 8.47 -1.08 13.09
CA PRO A 74 7.11 -0.96 12.57
C PRO A 74 6.42 0.37 12.93
N TYR A 75 6.77 0.99 14.06
CA TYR A 75 6.18 2.25 14.50
C TYR A 75 6.52 3.44 13.59
N ILE A 76 7.54 3.36 12.71
CA ILE A 76 7.77 4.42 11.71
C ILE A 76 6.64 4.54 10.69
N ALA A 77 5.75 3.56 10.59
CA ALA A 77 4.59 3.62 9.72
C ALA A 77 3.32 4.14 10.44
N LEU A 78 3.38 4.39 11.75
CA LEU A 78 2.23 4.83 12.55
C LEU A 78 2.39 6.30 12.98
N MET A 79 1.82 7.21 12.20
CA MET A 79 1.63 8.62 12.59
C MET A 79 0.21 8.80 13.14
N ASP A 80 -0.74 9.22 12.31
CA ASP A 80 -2.12 9.51 12.74
C ASP A 80 -3.09 8.37 12.35
N VAL A 81 -2.59 7.13 12.27
CA VAL A 81 -3.42 5.93 12.01
C VAL A 81 -4.45 5.77 13.14
N PRO A 82 -5.75 5.62 12.86
CA PRO A 82 -6.75 5.37 13.90
C PRO A 82 -6.66 3.95 14.46
N SER A 83 -7.05 3.75 15.71
CA SER A 83 -7.22 2.40 16.25
C SER A 83 -8.50 1.78 15.70
N LEU A 84 -8.50 0.48 15.39
CA LEU A 84 -9.75 -0.25 15.20
C LEU A 84 -10.62 -0.17 16.48
N PRO A 85 -11.95 -0.05 16.37
CA PRO A 85 -12.85 -0.07 17.51
C PRO A 85 -12.63 -1.28 18.41
N GLY A 86 -12.81 -1.11 19.73
CA GLY A 86 -12.66 -2.21 20.70
C GLY A 86 -13.68 -3.33 20.51
N HIS A 87 -14.83 -3.00 19.92
CA HIS A 87 -15.87 -3.95 19.52
C HIS A 87 -16.13 -3.77 18.01
N LEU A 88 -16.06 -4.86 17.26
CA LEU A 88 -16.20 -4.91 15.81
C LEU A 88 -17.50 -5.59 15.41
N PRO A 89 -18.14 -5.15 14.32
CA PRO A 89 -19.28 -5.88 13.77
C PRO A 89 -18.82 -7.26 13.25
N THR A 90 -19.75 -8.20 13.22
CA THR A 90 -19.55 -9.52 12.59
C THR A 90 -19.62 -9.46 11.07
N ASP A 91 -19.92 -8.30 10.50
CA ASP A 91 -19.89 -8.05 9.07
C ASP A 91 -18.50 -8.18 8.47
N ARG A 92 -18.46 -8.46 7.16
CA ARG A 92 -17.21 -8.59 6.40
C ARG A 92 -16.44 -7.26 6.33
N ILE A 93 -17.14 -6.13 6.33
CA ILE A 93 -16.58 -4.80 6.06
C ILE A 93 -16.95 -3.85 7.19
N LEU A 94 -15.94 -3.18 7.75
CA LEU A 94 -16.10 -2.01 8.60
C LEU A 94 -15.89 -0.76 7.77
N TYR A 95 -16.72 0.26 7.98
CA TYR A 95 -16.54 1.53 7.30
C TYR A 95 -16.01 2.61 8.23
N GLY A 96 -15.32 3.59 7.64
CA GLY A 96 -14.92 4.80 8.35
C GLY A 96 -14.79 6.01 7.43
N ARG A 97 -14.70 7.20 8.01
CA ARG A 97 -14.48 8.46 7.29
C ARG A 97 -13.47 9.33 8.02
N PRO A 98 -12.51 9.95 7.31
CA PRO A 98 -11.65 10.96 7.89
C PRO A 98 -12.42 12.27 8.07
N ARG A 99 -11.96 13.08 9.02
CA ARG A 99 -12.34 14.47 9.17
C ARG A 99 -11.11 15.33 8.94
N TRP A 100 -11.29 16.38 8.16
CA TRP A 100 -10.27 17.35 7.79
C TRP A 100 -10.63 18.69 8.38
N ARG A 101 -9.63 19.41 8.89
CA ARG A 101 -9.74 20.81 9.29
C ARG A 101 -9.21 21.68 8.16
N LEU A 102 -10.03 22.64 7.73
CA LEU A 102 -9.64 23.73 6.83
C LEU A 102 -9.67 25.05 7.61
N SER A 103 -8.79 26.00 7.27
CA SER A 103 -8.71 27.29 7.97
C SER A 103 -10.06 28.03 7.99
N PRO A 104 -10.40 28.76 9.07
CA PRO A 104 -11.71 29.38 9.27
C PRO A 104 -12.14 30.35 8.14
N ASP A 105 -11.18 31.00 7.50
CA ASP A 105 -11.42 32.04 6.48
C ASP A 105 -11.95 31.49 5.13
N ILE A 106 -12.02 30.15 4.98
CA ILE A 106 -12.37 29.45 3.73
C ILE A 106 -13.74 28.74 3.81
N ALA A 107 -14.42 28.76 4.97
CA ALA A 107 -15.66 28.03 5.16
C ALA A 107 -16.85 28.66 4.39
N SER A 108 -17.21 28.11 3.22
CA SER A 108 -18.47 28.39 2.51
C SER A 108 -19.70 27.82 3.23
N PRO A 109 -20.92 28.34 2.97
CA PRO A 109 -22.11 28.10 3.79
C PRO A 109 -22.58 26.64 3.78
N ARG A 110 -23.20 26.27 4.90
CA ARG A 110 -23.70 24.96 5.32
C ARG A 110 -24.28 24.10 4.18
N SER A 111 -23.79 22.87 4.03
CA SER A 111 -24.59 21.76 3.51
C SER A 111 -25.50 21.25 4.64
N THR A 112 -26.76 20.94 4.33
CA THR A 112 -27.85 20.64 5.28
C THR A 112 -27.68 19.40 6.16
N ASP A 113 -26.56 18.67 6.06
CA ASP A 113 -26.33 17.40 6.78
C ASP A 113 -25.17 17.48 7.80
N GLN A 114 -24.82 18.67 8.30
CA GLN A 114 -23.75 18.82 9.31
C GLN A 114 -24.31 18.97 10.72
N ASP A 115 -24.28 17.87 11.49
CA ASP A 115 -24.43 17.90 12.95
C ASP A 115 -23.23 18.57 13.63
N ASP A 116 -23.54 19.58 14.45
CA ASP A 116 -22.93 20.17 15.65
C ASP A 116 -21.40 20.38 15.82
N ASP A 117 -20.53 20.03 14.86
CA ASP A 117 -19.07 20.10 15.03
C ASP A 117 -18.39 21.26 14.26
N GLY A 118 -18.91 22.49 14.42
CA GLY A 118 -18.28 23.75 13.97
C GLY A 118 -18.08 23.93 12.44
N PRO A 119 -17.89 25.16 11.94
CA PRO A 119 -17.84 25.45 10.50
C PRO A 119 -16.57 24.97 9.77
N THR A 120 -15.57 24.43 10.48
CA THR A 120 -14.21 24.18 9.96
C THR A 120 -13.88 22.72 9.67
N LEU A 121 -14.71 21.78 10.13
CA LEU A 121 -14.51 20.35 9.92
C LEU A 121 -15.29 19.85 8.70
N ARG A 122 -14.61 19.10 7.82
CA ARG A 122 -15.18 18.51 6.62
C ARG A 122 -14.90 17.01 6.60
N TYR A 123 -15.91 16.21 6.29
CA TYR A 123 -15.71 14.79 6.05
C TYR A 123 -15.00 14.57 4.72
N GLY A 124 -14.03 13.65 4.71
CA GLY A 124 -13.48 13.12 3.48
C GLY A 124 -14.21 11.85 3.02
N ARG A 125 -13.67 11.23 1.97
CA ARG A 125 -14.21 10.01 1.38
C ARG A 125 -14.33 8.86 2.39
N ARG A 126 -15.33 8.01 2.20
CA ARG A 126 -15.54 6.81 3.01
C ARG A 126 -14.52 5.74 2.63
N LEU A 127 -13.94 5.08 3.62
CA LEU A 127 -13.07 3.92 3.45
C LEU A 127 -13.79 2.66 3.93
N ALA A 128 -13.46 1.55 3.29
CA ALA A 128 -14.01 0.22 3.57
C ALA A 128 -12.87 -0.73 3.96
N PHE A 129 -12.88 -1.19 5.20
CA PHE A 129 -11.86 -2.06 5.78
C PHE A 129 -12.41 -3.47 5.83
N PHE A 130 -11.64 -4.43 5.34
CA PHE A 130 -12.04 -5.82 5.40
C PHE A 130 -11.78 -6.33 6.82
N LEU A 131 -12.69 -7.12 7.37
CA LEU A 131 -12.49 -7.81 8.65
C LEU A 131 -12.37 -9.32 8.45
N GLN A 132 -13.01 -9.84 7.41
CA GLN A 132 -13.10 -11.27 7.10
C GLN A 132 -12.63 -11.54 5.67
N ALA A 133 -12.02 -12.71 5.47
CA ALA A 133 -11.70 -13.24 4.15
C ALA A 133 -12.81 -14.19 3.65
N GLU A 134 -12.86 -14.41 2.34
CA GLU A 134 -13.67 -15.48 1.74
C GLU A 134 -13.06 -16.84 2.04
N ASP A 135 -11.75 -16.95 1.85
CA ASP A 135 -10.95 -18.13 2.14
C ASP A 135 -9.69 -17.74 2.94
N PRO A 136 -9.19 -18.61 3.83
CA PRO A 136 -7.93 -18.38 4.51
C PRO A 136 -6.77 -18.35 3.50
N ILE A 137 -5.76 -17.54 3.83
CA ILE A 137 -4.60 -17.27 2.98
C ILE A 137 -3.72 -18.51 2.91
N ARG A 138 -3.61 -19.08 1.72
CA ARG A 138 -2.77 -20.24 1.47
C ARG A 138 -1.33 -19.82 1.27
N SER A 139 -0.47 -20.19 2.22
CA SER A 139 0.98 -20.02 2.11
C SER A 139 1.65 -21.31 1.68
N SER A 140 2.80 -21.19 1.03
CA SER A 140 3.60 -22.33 0.60
C SER A 140 5.03 -22.22 1.12
N ILE A 141 5.70 -23.36 1.21
CA ILE A 141 7.13 -23.43 1.54
C ILE A 141 7.92 -23.54 0.24
N SER A 142 8.89 -22.65 0.05
CA SER A 142 9.70 -22.58 -1.17
C SER A 142 11.20 -22.54 -0.87
N GLN A 143 11.98 -23.25 -1.68
CA GLN A 143 13.45 -23.13 -1.70
C GLN A 143 13.92 -21.86 -2.44
N GLU A 144 13.03 -21.18 -3.15
CA GLU A 144 13.30 -19.96 -3.91
C GLU A 144 12.69 -18.72 -3.26
N ALA A 145 12.24 -18.82 -2.01
CA ALA A 145 11.68 -17.71 -1.25
C ALA A 145 12.58 -16.45 -1.31
N ALA A 146 11.98 -15.29 -1.59
CA ALA A 146 12.74 -14.03 -1.72
C ALA A 146 13.57 -13.67 -0.48
N SER A 147 13.17 -14.15 0.71
CA SER A 147 13.89 -13.96 1.97
C SER A 147 15.32 -14.50 1.94
N TYR A 148 15.63 -15.53 1.13
CA TYR A 148 17.01 -15.99 0.93
C TYR A 148 17.89 -14.96 0.21
N SER A 149 17.29 -14.04 -0.55
CA SER A 149 17.98 -12.97 -1.28
C SER A 149 18.01 -11.63 -0.52
N MET A 150 17.42 -11.56 0.67
CA MET A 150 17.39 -10.36 1.52
C MET A 150 18.63 -10.19 2.41
N GLY A 151 19.57 -11.14 2.38
CA GLY A 151 20.78 -11.08 3.20
C GLY A 151 20.54 -11.29 4.70
N LEU A 152 19.35 -11.75 5.08
CA LEU A 152 19.00 -12.08 6.47
C LEU A 152 19.94 -13.15 7.02
N ASP A 153 20.16 -13.14 8.33
CA ASP A 153 20.85 -14.24 8.99
C ASP A 153 20.01 -15.52 8.94
N SER A 154 20.68 -16.67 9.09
CA SER A 154 20.03 -17.97 9.00
C SER A 154 18.92 -18.15 10.05
N THR A 155 19.10 -17.64 11.27
CA THR A 155 18.09 -17.76 12.33
C THR A 155 16.81 -17.01 11.95
N THR A 156 16.93 -15.80 11.40
CA THR A 156 15.80 -15.02 10.90
C THR A 156 15.11 -15.73 9.74
N THR A 157 15.84 -16.19 8.72
CA THR A 157 15.25 -16.89 7.58
C THR A 157 14.59 -18.21 8.00
N ASP A 158 15.27 -19.01 8.82
CA ASP A 158 14.82 -20.35 9.21
C ASP A 158 13.61 -20.32 10.17
N SER A 159 13.34 -19.20 10.84
CA SER A 159 12.20 -19.03 11.75
C SER A 159 11.04 -18.25 11.12
N LEU A 160 11.27 -17.55 10.02
CA LEU A 160 10.31 -16.62 9.39
C LEU A 160 8.94 -17.27 9.16
N ALA A 161 8.91 -18.46 8.55
CA ALA A 161 7.65 -19.13 8.23
C ALA A 161 6.79 -19.42 9.46
N VAL A 162 7.41 -19.90 10.54
CA VAL A 162 6.71 -20.19 11.81
C VAL A 162 6.22 -18.90 12.46
N LEU A 163 7.08 -17.88 12.53
CA LEU A 163 6.74 -16.61 13.18
C LEU A 163 5.65 -15.84 12.42
N THR A 164 5.65 -15.88 11.10
CA THR A 164 4.56 -15.33 10.28
C THR A 164 3.22 -16.01 10.58
N MET A 165 3.19 -17.34 10.74
CA MET A 165 1.97 -18.06 11.11
C MET A 165 1.51 -17.77 12.55
N CYS A 166 2.45 -17.66 13.49
CA CYS A 166 2.14 -17.23 14.86
C CYS A 166 1.48 -15.86 14.89
N TRP A 167 2.03 -14.87 14.17
CA TRP A 167 1.46 -13.52 14.11
C TRP A 167 0.14 -13.48 13.33
N SER A 168 0.02 -14.24 12.24
CA SER A 168 -1.24 -14.41 11.50
C SER A 168 -2.35 -14.91 12.44
N TYR A 169 -2.07 -15.92 13.26
CA TYR A 169 -3.00 -16.40 14.29
C TYR A 169 -3.37 -15.29 15.29
N ILE A 170 -2.38 -14.61 15.88
CA ILE A 170 -2.59 -13.55 16.88
C ILE A 170 -3.48 -12.43 16.32
N LEU A 171 -3.16 -11.94 15.12
CA LEU A 171 -3.94 -10.90 14.42
C LEU A 171 -5.38 -11.38 14.16
N SER A 172 -5.54 -12.63 13.75
CA SER A 172 -6.86 -13.19 13.42
C SER A 172 -7.71 -13.37 14.67
N VAL A 173 -7.18 -14.03 15.70
CA VAL A 173 -7.91 -14.22 16.96
C VAL A 173 -8.23 -12.89 17.61
N ARG A 174 -7.37 -11.86 17.47
CA ARG A 174 -7.69 -10.52 17.94
C ARG A 174 -8.93 -9.94 17.24
N VAL A 175 -9.12 -10.16 15.94
CA VAL A 175 -10.38 -9.79 15.24
C VAL A 175 -11.57 -10.55 15.84
N LEU A 176 -11.45 -11.87 16.03
CA LEU A 176 -12.53 -12.69 16.58
C LEU A 176 -12.95 -12.23 17.98
N GLU A 177 -11.98 -11.93 18.85
CA GLU A 177 -12.23 -11.41 20.19
C GLU A 177 -12.98 -10.07 20.16
N MET A 178 -12.59 -9.16 19.27
CA MET A 178 -13.29 -7.88 19.13
C MET A 178 -14.70 -8.06 18.55
N GLN A 179 -14.99 -9.19 17.90
CA GLN A 179 -16.32 -9.59 17.42
C GLN A 179 -17.11 -10.43 18.46
N ASP A 180 -16.58 -10.61 19.67
CA ASP A 180 -17.12 -11.52 20.71
C ASP A 180 -17.27 -12.98 20.26
N ARG A 181 -16.40 -13.42 19.34
CA ARG A 181 -16.36 -14.78 18.80
C ARG A 181 -15.26 -15.61 19.45
N GLN A 182 -15.59 -16.84 19.83
CA GLN A 182 -14.65 -17.77 20.45
C GLN A 182 -13.84 -18.54 19.39
N VAL A 183 -12.55 -18.78 19.69
CA VAL A 183 -11.67 -19.63 18.89
C VAL A 183 -11.64 -21.06 19.44
N CYS A 184 -11.54 -22.06 18.57
CA CYS A 184 -11.34 -23.46 18.95
C CYS A 184 -10.33 -24.16 18.03
N TYR A 185 -9.74 -25.25 18.51
CA TYR A 185 -8.96 -26.15 17.66
C TYR A 185 -9.91 -26.95 16.75
N SER A 186 -9.43 -27.28 15.54
CA SER A 186 -10.11 -28.24 14.66
C SER A 186 -9.56 -29.65 14.90
N SER A 187 -10.09 -30.65 14.19
CA SER A 187 -9.51 -32.01 14.19
C SER A 187 -8.16 -32.08 13.49
N HIS A 188 -7.78 -31.06 12.72
CA HIS A 188 -6.56 -31.03 11.94
C HIS A 188 -5.38 -30.54 12.79
N HIS A 189 -4.39 -31.39 12.99
CA HIS A 189 -3.18 -31.03 13.72
C HIS A 189 -2.02 -31.92 13.29
N LEU A 190 -0.82 -31.37 13.38
CA LEU A 190 0.39 -32.17 13.32
C LEU A 190 0.53 -32.99 14.61
N SER A 191 1.08 -34.19 14.50
CA SER A 191 1.49 -34.98 15.65
C SER A 191 3.01 -34.85 15.81
N PRO A 192 3.53 -34.45 16.98
CA PRO A 192 4.96 -34.52 17.25
C PRO A 192 5.45 -35.97 17.11
N GLN A 193 6.59 -36.15 16.44
CA GLN A 193 7.17 -37.48 16.20
C GLN A 193 8.60 -37.54 16.73
N GLN A 194 9.01 -38.73 17.15
CA GLN A 194 10.43 -39.03 17.33
C GLN A 194 11.07 -39.17 15.96
N HIS A 195 11.68 -38.09 15.49
CA HIS A 195 12.40 -38.04 14.23
C HIS A 195 13.88 -37.76 14.50
N GLU A 196 14.81 -38.33 13.73
CA GLU A 196 16.25 -38.10 13.95
C GLU A 196 16.65 -36.64 13.65
N ARG A 197 15.98 -36.01 12.69
CA ARG A 197 16.21 -34.62 12.26
C ARG A 197 14.90 -33.90 11.94
N PRO A 198 14.09 -33.55 12.95
CA PRO A 198 12.88 -32.78 12.74
C PRO A 198 13.23 -31.36 12.30
N MET A 199 12.31 -30.72 11.58
CA MET A 199 12.46 -29.33 11.15
C MET A 199 12.34 -28.38 12.33
N ILE A 200 11.48 -28.70 13.30
CA ILE A 200 11.25 -27.90 14.51
C ILE A 200 11.42 -28.81 15.73
N HIS A 201 12.35 -28.50 16.64
CA HIS A 201 12.58 -29.29 17.85
C HIS A 201 11.95 -28.64 19.08
N LEU A 202 10.86 -29.18 19.60
CA LEU A 202 10.12 -28.59 20.72
C LEU A 202 10.42 -29.21 22.09
N ASP A 203 11.55 -29.88 22.24
CA ASP A 203 11.96 -30.40 23.55
C ASP A 203 12.23 -29.25 24.52
N GLY A 204 11.56 -29.27 25.67
CA GLY A 204 11.60 -28.18 26.66
C GLY A 204 10.51 -27.13 26.49
N ALA A 205 9.69 -27.20 25.43
CA ALA A 205 8.48 -26.39 25.29
C ALA A 205 7.37 -26.85 26.24
N SER A 206 6.50 -25.92 26.62
CA SER A 206 5.25 -26.21 27.33
C SER A 206 4.30 -27.01 26.45
N SER A 207 3.43 -27.83 27.07
CA SER A 207 2.42 -28.59 26.32
C SER A 207 1.46 -27.69 25.55
N ALA A 208 1.22 -26.46 26.05
CA ALA A 208 0.42 -25.46 25.38
C ALA A 208 1.09 -24.94 24.10
N LEU A 209 2.39 -24.61 24.15
CA LEU A 209 3.14 -24.18 22.97
C LEU A 209 3.15 -25.26 21.89
N VAL A 210 3.42 -26.52 22.27
CA VAL A 210 3.45 -27.62 21.31
C VAL A 210 2.07 -27.84 20.66
N ARG A 211 0.97 -27.85 21.43
CA ARG A 211 -0.39 -27.97 20.88
C ARG A 211 -0.72 -26.84 19.91
N TRP A 212 -0.42 -25.60 20.30
CA TRP A 212 -0.69 -24.43 19.47
C TRP A 212 0.08 -24.47 18.14
N LEU A 213 1.38 -24.79 18.18
CA LEU A 213 2.19 -24.94 16.97
C LEU A 213 1.69 -26.06 16.06
N CYS A 214 1.29 -27.19 16.63
CA CYS A 214 0.76 -28.31 15.86
C CYS A 214 -0.53 -27.95 15.10
N ALA A 215 -1.35 -27.05 15.66
CA ALA A 215 -2.56 -26.57 15.01
C ALA A 215 -2.26 -25.51 13.92
N ILE A 216 -1.43 -24.51 14.21
CA ILE A 216 -1.19 -23.40 13.24
C ILE A 216 -0.31 -23.84 12.07
N LEU A 217 0.58 -24.81 12.27
CA LEU A 217 1.48 -25.32 11.23
C LEU A 217 0.87 -26.51 10.46
N SER A 218 -0.36 -26.90 10.79
CA SER A 218 -1.04 -27.99 10.13
C SER A 218 -1.29 -27.68 8.64
N PRO A 219 -1.07 -28.63 7.71
CA PRO A 219 -1.36 -28.44 6.30
C PRO A 219 -2.85 -28.34 5.99
N GLU A 220 -3.68 -28.80 6.93
CA GLU A 220 -5.12 -28.59 6.95
C GLU A 220 -5.45 -27.62 8.09
N PHE A 221 -6.39 -26.70 7.89
CA PHE A 221 -6.63 -25.56 8.78
C PHE A 221 -6.95 -26.02 10.23
N GLY A 222 -6.01 -25.85 11.15
CA GLY A 222 -6.00 -26.51 12.48
C GLY A 222 -6.74 -25.81 13.61
N TRP A 223 -7.32 -24.64 13.33
CA TRP A 223 -8.06 -23.83 14.30
C TRP A 223 -9.20 -23.12 13.57
N GLY A 224 -10.12 -22.49 14.28
CA GLY A 224 -11.19 -21.73 13.65
C GLY A 224 -12.09 -21.03 14.65
N ALA A 225 -13.08 -20.31 14.14
CA ALA A 225 -14.13 -19.78 14.99
C ALA A 225 -15.11 -20.90 15.38
N LYS A 226 -15.48 -20.94 16.67
CA LYS A 226 -16.34 -21.98 17.25
C LYS A 226 -17.76 -21.96 16.67
N ASP A 227 -18.19 -20.83 16.14
CA ASP A 227 -19.46 -20.65 15.46
C ASP A 227 -19.45 -21.13 14.00
N GLU A 228 -18.33 -21.71 13.53
CA GLU A 228 -18.10 -22.10 12.12
C GLU A 228 -18.27 -20.94 11.12
N GLY A 229 -18.25 -19.69 11.61
CA GLY A 229 -18.36 -18.50 10.79
C GLY A 229 -17.08 -18.20 10.01
N LYS A 230 -17.14 -17.19 9.14
CA LYS A 230 -15.99 -16.78 8.32
C LYS A 230 -14.78 -16.39 9.16
N LEU A 231 -13.60 -16.68 8.61
CA LEU A 231 -12.34 -16.39 9.24
C LEU A 231 -11.90 -14.94 9.00
N PRO A 232 -11.15 -14.35 9.95
CA PRO A 232 -10.55 -13.03 9.77
C PRO A 232 -9.60 -12.99 8.58
N MET A 233 -9.44 -11.80 8.00
CA MET A 233 -8.63 -11.63 6.78
C MET A 233 -7.14 -11.98 6.93
N PHE A 234 -6.62 -12.00 8.15
CA PHE A 234 -5.22 -12.34 8.43
C PHE A 234 -4.99 -13.85 8.52
N ALA A 235 -6.05 -14.67 8.52
CA ALA A 235 -5.97 -16.10 8.75
C ALA A 235 -5.20 -16.78 7.62
N ALA A 236 -4.10 -17.45 7.95
CA ALA A 236 -3.25 -18.15 6.99
C ALA A 236 -2.97 -19.59 7.43
N PHE A 237 -2.58 -20.43 6.46
CA PHE A 237 -2.15 -21.81 6.67
C PHE A 237 -1.16 -22.26 5.60
N PHE A 238 -0.45 -23.35 5.86
CA PHE A 238 0.44 -23.97 4.88
C PHE A 238 -0.29 -24.93 3.95
N ASN A 239 0.11 -24.97 2.67
CA ASN A 239 -0.36 -26.01 1.75
C ASN A 239 0.14 -27.41 2.15
N GLN A 240 -0.54 -28.44 1.62
CA GLN A 240 -0.22 -29.85 1.86
C GLN A 240 1.22 -30.23 1.46
N ASP A 241 1.84 -29.49 0.54
CA ASP A 241 3.21 -29.74 0.06
C ASP A 241 4.29 -29.35 1.08
N ALA A 242 3.95 -28.61 2.15
CA ALA A 242 4.91 -28.08 3.11
C ALA A 242 5.58 -29.12 4.02
N GLN A 243 5.06 -30.36 4.11
CA GLN A 243 5.54 -31.51 4.91
C GLN A 243 6.37 -31.13 6.17
N ILE A 244 5.78 -30.32 7.06
CA ILE A 244 6.49 -29.83 8.26
C ILE A 244 6.60 -30.95 9.29
N VAL A 245 7.82 -31.27 9.71
CA VAL A 245 8.10 -32.30 10.73
C VAL A 245 8.44 -31.65 12.08
N ILE A 246 7.57 -31.86 13.07
CA ILE A 246 7.77 -31.40 14.45
C ILE A 246 8.33 -32.55 15.30
N GLY A 247 9.45 -32.29 15.95
CA GLY A 247 10.11 -33.18 16.89
C GLY A 247 9.68 -32.92 18.33
N GLY A 248 9.35 -33.98 19.05
CA GLY A 248 9.05 -33.92 20.47
C GLY A 248 8.36 -35.18 20.97
N ALA A 249 8.08 -35.22 22.27
CA ALA A 249 7.25 -36.26 22.85
C ALA A 249 5.80 -36.18 22.32
N PRO A 250 5.16 -37.30 21.99
CA PRO A 250 3.75 -37.30 21.59
C PRO A 250 2.90 -36.73 22.73
N ILE A 251 1.99 -35.82 22.40
CA ILE A 251 1.06 -35.24 23.37
C ILE A 251 -0.17 -36.14 23.43
N SER A 252 -0.62 -36.46 24.65
CA SER A 252 -1.91 -37.14 24.86
C SER A 252 -3.06 -36.25 24.39
N THR A 253 -3.85 -36.74 23.44
CA THR A 253 -5.04 -36.06 22.86
C THR A 253 -6.27 -36.07 23.79
N THR A 254 -6.10 -36.53 25.04
CA THR A 254 -7.21 -36.79 25.97
C THR A 254 -7.73 -35.56 26.70
N ASP A 255 -7.02 -34.44 26.68
CA ASP A 255 -7.49 -33.21 27.30
C ASP A 255 -8.14 -32.27 26.26
N VAL A 256 -9.40 -31.95 26.49
CA VAL A 256 -10.15 -30.92 25.74
C VAL A 256 -9.65 -29.54 26.19
N HIS A 257 -8.54 -29.09 25.60
CA HIS A 257 -8.00 -27.74 25.83
C HIS A 257 -8.54 -26.75 24.80
N SER A 258 -8.89 -25.54 25.24
CA SER A 258 -9.27 -24.44 24.34
C SER A 258 -8.07 -23.96 23.52
N ALA A 259 -8.35 -23.44 22.32
CA ALA A 259 -7.36 -22.70 21.56
C ALA A 259 -7.03 -21.37 22.28
N PRO A 260 -5.77 -20.91 22.24
CA PRO A 260 -5.36 -19.72 23.00
C PRO A 260 -6.01 -18.45 22.43
N SER A 261 -6.39 -17.53 23.32
CA SER A 261 -6.67 -16.13 22.99
C SER A 261 -5.46 -15.45 22.33
N SER A 262 -5.66 -14.26 21.76
CA SER A 262 -4.58 -13.45 21.17
C SER A 262 -3.49 -13.14 22.21
N SER A 263 -3.88 -12.83 23.45
CA SER A 263 -2.97 -12.56 24.55
C SER A 263 -2.22 -13.81 25.02
N GLU A 264 -2.89 -14.97 25.12
CA GLU A 264 -2.23 -16.23 25.47
C GLU A 264 -1.27 -16.67 24.36
N ALA A 265 -1.67 -16.52 23.09
CA ALA A 265 -0.82 -16.82 21.94
C ALA A 265 0.41 -15.92 21.86
N MET A 266 0.31 -14.65 22.28
CA MET A 266 1.47 -13.77 22.45
C MET A 266 2.45 -14.31 23.50
N GLU A 267 1.97 -14.83 24.63
CA GLU A 267 2.85 -15.47 25.64
C GLU A 267 3.54 -16.71 25.07
N LEU A 268 2.81 -17.54 24.33
CA LEU A 268 3.37 -18.72 23.66
C LEU A 268 4.40 -18.33 22.59
N LEU A 269 4.19 -17.22 21.86
CA LEU A 269 5.18 -16.67 20.94
C LEU A 269 6.45 -16.21 21.67
N ILE A 270 6.32 -15.56 22.84
CA ILE A 270 7.46 -15.18 23.68
C ILE A 270 8.21 -16.43 24.18
N GLU A 271 7.48 -17.46 24.61
CA GLU A 271 8.06 -18.75 24.99
C GLU A 271 8.85 -19.37 23.83
N LEU A 272 8.27 -19.39 22.63
CA LEU A 272 8.93 -19.87 21.42
C LEU A 272 10.22 -19.11 21.12
N CYS A 273 10.17 -17.77 21.20
CA CYS A 273 11.33 -16.93 20.97
C CYS A 273 12.42 -17.13 22.01
N ARG A 274 12.06 -17.39 23.29
CA ARG A 274 13.03 -17.81 24.31
C ARG A 274 13.67 -19.15 23.98
N LEU A 275 12.86 -20.15 23.64
CA LEU A 275 13.30 -21.52 23.40
C LEU A 275 14.37 -21.59 22.30
N PHE A 276 14.21 -20.80 21.24
CA PHE A 276 15.14 -20.77 20.10
C PHE A 276 16.05 -19.54 20.07
N HIS A 277 16.05 -18.72 21.12
CA HIS A 277 16.81 -17.47 21.22
C HIS A 277 16.61 -16.50 20.04
N LEU A 278 15.36 -16.33 19.60
CA LEU A 278 14.96 -15.56 18.41
C LEU A 278 14.96 -14.04 18.65
N GLY A 279 16.08 -13.49 19.08
CA GLY A 279 16.31 -12.06 19.20
C GLY A 279 17.61 -11.64 18.52
N THR A 280 17.96 -10.37 18.65
CA THR A 280 19.14 -9.76 18.03
C THR A 280 19.92 -8.95 19.04
N GLU A 281 21.25 -8.93 18.95
CA GLU A 281 22.03 -8.02 19.77
C GLU A 281 21.86 -6.59 19.26
N ARG A 282 21.13 -5.77 20.03
CA ARG A 282 21.03 -4.34 19.78
C ARG A 282 22.18 -3.63 20.49
N SER A 283 23.03 -2.95 19.72
CA SER A 283 23.98 -1.99 20.26
C SER A 283 23.41 -0.60 20.04
N GLU A 284 23.08 0.12 21.11
CA GLU A 284 22.53 1.50 21.03
C GLU A 284 23.50 2.48 20.34
N THR A 285 24.78 2.13 20.23
CA THR A 285 25.83 2.91 19.59
C THR A 285 26.09 2.51 18.13
N SER A 286 25.46 1.44 17.63
CA SER A 286 25.68 0.98 16.25
C SER A 286 24.78 1.73 15.28
N GLU A 287 25.36 2.21 14.17
CA GLU A 287 24.62 2.78 13.04
C GLU A 287 23.79 1.73 12.28
N TRP A 288 24.07 0.44 12.53
CA TRP A 288 23.51 -0.70 11.82
C TRP A 288 22.88 -1.71 12.79
N GLU A 289 21.71 -2.23 12.44
CA GLU A 289 21.02 -3.31 13.17
C GLU A 289 20.55 -4.44 12.24
N ALA A 290 20.52 -5.66 12.77
CA ALA A 290 19.84 -6.78 12.10
C ALA A 290 18.34 -6.72 12.42
N ILE A 291 17.50 -7.21 11.50
CA ILE A 291 16.08 -7.39 11.80
C ILE A 291 15.91 -8.57 12.75
N SER A 292 15.18 -8.39 13.85
CA SER A 292 14.87 -9.51 14.73
C SER A 292 13.86 -10.45 14.10
N PRO A 293 13.97 -11.78 14.32
CA PRO A 293 13.07 -12.73 13.69
C PRO A 293 11.59 -12.48 13.96
N TYR A 294 11.22 -12.17 15.21
CA TYR A 294 9.82 -11.90 15.58
C TYR A 294 9.27 -10.65 14.89
N ARG A 295 10.12 -9.65 14.63
CA ARG A 295 9.75 -8.43 13.91
C ARG A 295 9.56 -8.71 12.42
N ALA A 296 10.43 -9.53 11.82
CA ALA A 296 10.25 -9.99 10.45
C ALA A 296 8.93 -10.77 10.28
N GLY A 297 8.64 -11.70 11.19
CA GLY A 297 7.37 -12.44 11.20
C GLY A 297 6.15 -11.52 11.34
N PHE A 298 6.23 -10.51 12.22
CA PHE A 298 5.17 -9.52 12.43
C PHE A 298 4.89 -8.71 11.17
N LEU A 299 5.92 -8.11 10.58
CA LEU A 299 5.81 -7.32 9.35
C LEU A 299 5.20 -8.14 8.20
N ALA A 300 5.69 -9.37 8.00
CA ALA A 300 5.17 -10.27 6.99
C ALA A 300 3.68 -10.58 7.20
N ALA A 301 3.25 -10.84 8.45
CA ALA A 301 1.86 -11.15 8.76
C ALA A 301 0.91 -9.96 8.53
N LEU A 302 1.36 -8.71 8.76
CA LEU A 302 0.55 -7.52 8.54
C LEU A 302 0.16 -7.30 7.07
N VAL A 303 0.98 -7.74 6.13
CA VAL A 303 0.76 -7.55 4.69
C VAL A 303 0.17 -8.77 3.99
N LEU A 304 -0.15 -9.85 4.74
CA LEU A 304 -0.84 -11.02 4.19
C LEU A 304 -2.14 -10.65 3.44
N PRO A 305 -3.02 -9.77 3.95
CA PRO A 305 -4.23 -9.44 3.22
C PRO A 305 -3.97 -8.67 1.93
N PHE A 306 -2.92 -7.85 1.90
CA PHE A 306 -2.48 -7.17 0.68
C PHE A 306 -2.01 -8.18 -0.38
N TYR A 307 -1.30 -9.23 0.03
CA TYR A 307 -0.87 -10.31 -0.86
C TYR A 307 -2.04 -10.98 -1.57
N THR A 308 -3.06 -11.36 -0.79
CA THR A 308 -4.29 -11.96 -1.32
C THR A 308 -5.04 -11.00 -2.22
N PHE A 309 -5.14 -9.73 -1.83
CA PHE A 309 -5.78 -8.70 -2.65
C PHE A 309 -5.08 -8.51 -4.00
N MET A 310 -3.76 -8.69 -4.01
CA MET A 310 -2.95 -8.65 -5.21
C MET A 310 -2.95 -9.98 -5.97
N ASP A 311 -3.75 -11.01 -5.64
CA ASP A 311 -3.66 -12.35 -6.25
C ASP A 311 -2.21 -12.88 -6.27
N LEU A 312 -1.48 -12.66 -5.18
CA LEU A 312 -0.14 -13.22 -4.95
C LEU A 312 -0.24 -14.34 -3.91
N GLN A 313 0.68 -15.29 -3.96
CA GLN A 313 0.71 -16.40 -3.01
C GLN A 313 1.98 -16.31 -2.14
N PRO A 314 1.86 -16.25 -0.80
CA PRO A 314 3.05 -16.28 0.06
C PRO A 314 3.92 -17.54 -0.17
N GLN A 315 5.22 -17.32 -0.36
CA GLN A 315 6.29 -18.30 -0.60
C GLN A 315 7.33 -18.20 0.54
N LEU A 316 7.04 -18.81 1.69
CA LEU A 316 7.88 -18.70 2.89
C LEU A 316 9.08 -19.67 2.84
N PRO A 317 10.21 -19.35 3.50
CA PRO A 317 11.37 -20.24 3.55
C PRO A 317 11.07 -21.51 4.35
N THR A 318 11.87 -22.55 4.13
CA THR A 318 11.72 -23.82 4.85
C THR A 318 12.09 -23.64 6.32
N PRO A 319 11.18 -23.94 7.28
CA PRO A 319 11.49 -23.69 8.68
C PRO A 319 12.54 -24.67 9.21
N ARG A 320 13.52 -24.14 9.95
CA ARG A 320 14.60 -24.92 10.58
C ARG A 320 14.92 -24.38 11.97
N LEU A 321 14.29 -24.98 12.98
CA LEU A 321 14.46 -24.61 14.38
C LEU A 321 15.13 -25.75 15.15
N PRO A 322 16.47 -25.88 15.09
CA PRO A 322 17.23 -26.87 15.86
C PRO A 322 17.36 -26.46 17.34
N LYS A 323 17.66 -27.44 18.20
CA LYS A 323 17.85 -27.23 19.65
C LYS A 323 18.96 -26.25 20.03
N SER A 324 20.00 -26.13 19.21
CA SER A 324 21.16 -25.28 19.48
C SER A 324 21.19 -24.14 18.46
N GLN A 325 20.70 -22.98 18.86
CA GLN A 325 20.84 -21.74 18.10
C GLN A 325 21.78 -20.77 18.81
N ARG A 326 22.60 -20.07 18.03
CA ARG A 326 23.40 -18.94 18.50
C ARG A 326 22.55 -17.69 18.33
N GLY A 327 21.69 -17.42 19.30
CA GLY A 327 20.87 -16.22 19.33
C GLY A 327 20.83 -15.62 20.73
N VAL A 328 20.29 -14.41 20.84
CA VAL A 328 20.14 -13.72 22.13
C VAL A 328 18.74 -13.15 22.24
N PHE A 329 17.94 -13.70 23.15
CA PHE A 329 16.60 -13.20 23.43
C PHE A 329 16.55 -12.65 24.87
N LYS A 330 16.41 -11.32 24.97
CA LYS A 330 16.44 -10.53 26.22
C LYS A 330 15.05 -9.99 26.56
N ASN A 331 14.86 -9.57 27.81
CA ASN A 331 13.63 -8.92 28.30
C ASN A 331 13.17 -7.73 27.42
N THR A 332 14.07 -6.99 26.80
CA THR A 332 13.72 -5.90 25.87
C THR A 332 12.95 -6.39 24.65
N HIS A 333 13.30 -7.56 24.10
CA HIS A 333 12.58 -8.17 22.98
C HIS A 333 11.19 -8.64 23.40
N GLU A 334 11.05 -9.15 24.63
CA GLU A 334 9.74 -9.51 25.19
C GLU A 334 8.83 -8.29 25.32
N GLN A 335 9.39 -7.18 25.82
CA GLN A 335 8.68 -5.91 25.91
C GLN A 335 8.25 -5.40 24.54
N GLU A 336 9.10 -5.50 23.51
CA GLU A 336 8.74 -5.14 22.14
C GLU A 336 7.57 -5.98 21.60
N ILE A 337 7.60 -7.31 21.78
CA ILE A 337 6.49 -8.19 21.34
C ILE A 337 5.18 -7.81 22.04
N ARG A 338 5.24 -7.56 23.36
CA ARG A 338 4.08 -7.11 24.14
C ARG A 338 3.56 -5.75 23.70
N GLN A 339 4.46 -4.85 23.30
CA GLN A 339 4.11 -3.54 22.80
C GLN A 339 3.40 -3.65 21.45
N TYR A 340 3.92 -4.47 20.53
CA TYR A 340 3.24 -4.77 19.26
C TYR A 340 1.84 -5.32 19.50
N HIS A 341 1.69 -6.25 20.45
CA HIS A 341 0.38 -6.78 20.85
C HIS A 341 -0.56 -5.69 21.40
N GLY A 342 -0.06 -4.83 22.29
CA GLY A 342 -0.84 -3.72 22.87
C GLY A 342 -1.36 -2.74 21.82
N ASP A 343 -0.63 -2.57 20.73
CA ASP A 343 -0.93 -1.61 19.66
C ASP A 343 -1.53 -2.26 18.39
N LEU A 344 -1.88 -3.55 18.42
CA LEU A 344 -2.32 -4.30 17.22
C LEU A 344 -3.43 -3.59 16.46
N ARG A 345 -4.37 -2.95 17.16
CA ARG A 345 -5.52 -2.27 16.53
C ARG A 345 -5.11 -1.16 15.57
N TYR A 346 -3.97 -0.51 15.79
CA TYR A 346 -3.42 0.49 14.88
C TYR A 346 -2.79 -0.16 13.65
N PHE A 347 -1.94 -1.17 13.84
CA PHE A 347 -1.33 -1.90 12.73
C PHE A 347 -2.37 -2.62 11.86
N MET A 348 -3.41 -3.18 12.48
CA MET A 348 -4.51 -3.85 11.80
C MET A 348 -5.37 -2.88 11.00
N ALA A 349 -5.55 -1.61 11.41
CA ALA A 349 -6.27 -0.62 10.61
C ALA A 349 -5.64 -0.42 9.22
N LEU A 350 -4.30 -0.39 9.15
CA LEU A 350 -3.58 -0.36 7.87
C LEU A 350 -3.65 -1.69 7.12
N GLY A 351 -3.37 -2.81 7.80
CA GLY A 351 -3.40 -4.15 7.20
C GLY A 351 -4.78 -4.56 6.67
N SER A 352 -5.85 -4.00 7.25
CA SER A 352 -7.24 -4.26 6.86
C SER A 352 -7.73 -3.49 5.64
N HIS A 353 -6.90 -2.57 5.12
CA HIS A 353 -7.22 -1.81 3.92
C HIS A 353 -6.09 -1.93 2.89
N PRO A 354 -6.04 -3.04 2.11
CA PRO A 354 -5.04 -3.26 1.07
C PRO A 354 -4.81 -2.08 0.10
N PRO A 355 -5.83 -1.30 -0.32
CA PRO A 355 -5.59 -0.11 -1.12
C PRO A 355 -4.67 0.92 -0.45
N SER A 356 -4.73 1.09 0.87
CA SER A 356 -3.78 1.96 1.60
C SER A 356 -2.35 1.44 1.52
N VAL A 357 -2.16 0.13 1.72
CA VAL A 357 -0.84 -0.49 1.62
C VAL A 357 -0.28 -0.32 0.20
N GLY A 358 -1.10 -0.55 -0.83
CA GLY A 358 -0.75 -0.29 -2.23
C GLY A 358 -0.32 1.16 -2.46
N SER A 359 -1.15 2.10 -2.02
CA SER A 359 -0.91 3.53 -2.15
C SER A 359 0.45 3.96 -1.59
N VAL A 360 0.81 3.47 -0.40
CA VAL A 360 2.12 3.73 0.22
C VAL A 360 3.24 3.11 -0.59
N LEU A 361 3.16 1.83 -0.94
CA LEU A 361 4.26 1.12 -1.63
C LEU A 361 4.71 1.82 -2.89
N TRP A 362 3.76 2.14 -3.77
CA TRP A 362 4.08 2.70 -5.09
C TRP A 362 4.54 4.14 -5.02
N SER A 363 4.24 4.85 -3.92
CA SER A 363 4.79 6.18 -3.64
C SER A 363 6.32 6.19 -3.49
N ILE A 364 6.99 5.03 -3.39
CA ILE A 364 8.47 4.97 -3.41
C ILE A 364 9.06 5.59 -4.68
N PHE A 365 8.33 5.53 -5.80
CA PHE A 365 8.75 6.06 -7.10
C PHE A 365 8.27 7.49 -7.35
N TRP A 366 7.38 8.01 -6.50
CA TRP A 366 6.87 9.37 -6.61
C TRP A 366 7.93 10.42 -6.25
N GLN A 367 7.80 11.61 -6.85
CA GLN A 367 8.69 12.73 -6.66
C GLN A 367 7.90 14.06 -6.77
N PRO A 368 7.99 14.99 -5.80
CA PRO A 368 7.13 16.17 -5.71
C PRO A 368 7.32 17.19 -6.84
N ASP A 369 8.55 17.35 -7.32
CA ASP A 369 8.91 18.35 -8.33
C ASP A 369 8.77 17.86 -9.78
N VAL A 370 8.36 16.60 -9.98
CA VAL A 370 8.15 16.03 -11.32
C VAL A 370 6.75 16.36 -11.83
N GLU A 371 6.72 17.10 -12.93
CA GLU A 371 5.48 17.44 -13.63
C GLU A 371 4.86 16.21 -14.32
N CYS A 372 3.53 16.20 -14.44
CA CYS A 372 2.78 15.05 -14.93
C CYS A 372 3.11 14.67 -16.39
N ASN A 373 3.55 15.62 -17.23
CA ASN A 373 4.05 15.36 -18.58
C ASN A 373 5.51 14.87 -18.62
N LEU A 374 6.23 14.87 -17.49
CA LEU A 374 7.63 14.45 -17.35
C LEU A 374 7.80 13.13 -16.55
N VAL A 375 6.71 12.43 -16.26
CA VAL A 375 6.70 11.17 -15.50
C VAL A 375 7.42 10.04 -16.24
N GLY A 376 7.23 9.92 -17.56
CA GLY A 376 7.89 8.90 -18.38
C GLY A 376 9.42 8.93 -18.29
N PRO A 377 10.07 10.09 -18.51
CA PRO A 377 11.52 10.26 -18.37
C PRO A 377 12.00 9.97 -16.94
N TRP A 378 11.24 10.39 -15.93
CA TRP A 378 11.53 10.09 -14.54
C TRP A 378 11.51 8.57 -14.25
N LEU A 379 10.42 7.88 -14.57
CA LEU A 379 10.30 6.43 -14.34
C LEU A 379 11.26 5.61 -15.22
N SER A 380 11.55 6.07 -16.44
CA SER A 380 12.57 5.44 -17.30
C SER A 380 13.95 5.50 -16.66
N SER A 381 14.27 6.60 -15.96
CA SER A 381 15.55 6.73 -15.23
C SER A 381 15.64 5.76 -14.05
N ILE A 382 14.53 5.51 -13.35
CA ILE A 382 14.44 4.51 -12.28
C ILE A 382 14.67 3.12 -12.85
N LEU A 383 13.97 2.79 -13.94
CA LEU A 383 14.05 1.48 -14.56
C LEU A 383 15.47 1.18 -15.08
N GLU A 384 16.16 2.17 -15.62
CA GLU A 384 17.56 2.04 -16.05
C GLU A 384 18.49 1.56 -14.91
N VAL A 385 18.26 2.03 -13.68
CA VAL A 385 19.04 1.65 -12.48
C VAL A 385 18.56 0.33 -11.89
N LEU A 386 17.25 0.13 -11.75
CA LEU A 386 16.69 -1.03 -11.06
C LEU A 386 16.65 -2.30 -11.92
N LYS A 387 16.48 -2.19 -13.24
CA LYS A 387 16.33 -3.36 -14.13
C LYS A 387 17.53 -4.33 -14.06
N PRO A 388 18.80 -3.89 -14.06
CA PRO A 388 19.93 -4.79 -13.84
C PRO A 388 19.91 -5.45 -12.46
N ALA A 389 19.57 -4.70 -11.40
CA ALA A 389 19.52 -5.21 -10.03
C ALA A 389 18.42 -6.27 -9.84
N ILE A 390 17.23 -6.06 -10.44
CA ILE A 390 16.12 -7.01 -10.45
C ILE A 390 16.54 -8.30 -11.17
N LYS A 391 17.14 -8.19 -12.36
CA LYS A 391 17.64 -9.36 -13.13
C LYS A 391 18.69 -10.16 -12.37
N GLN A 392 19.54 -9.49 -11.60
CA GLN A 392 20.59 -10.13 -10.78
C GLN A 392 20.06 -10.60 -9.41
N LYS A 393 18.75 -10.44 -9.14
CA LYS A 393 18.12 -10.75 -7.84
C LYS A 393 18.84 -10.09 -6.65
N HIS A 394 19.32 -8.85 -6.82
CA HIS A 394 19.95 -8.05 -5.75
C HIS A 394 18.90 -7.44 -4.81
N VAL A 395 18.03 -8.29 -4.25
CA VAL A 395 16.85 -7.89 -3.47
C VAL A 395 17.23 -7.04 -2.26
N GLU A 396 18.24 -7.46 -1.49
CA GLU A 396 18.75 -6.71 -0.35
C GLU A 396 19.17 -5.27 -0.72
N VAL A 397 19.90 -5.12 -1.85
CA VAL A 397 20.37 -3.80 -2.31
C VAL A 397 19.20 -2.91 -2.74
N ILE A 398 18.19 -3.48 -3.39
CA ILE A 398 16.97 -2.74 -3.78
C ILE A 398 16.23 -2.24 -2.54
N LEU A 399 16.05 -3.09 -1.53
CA LEU A 399 15.38 -2.70 -0.29
C LEU A 399 16.16 -1.62 0.49
N LYS A 400 17.49 -1.74 0.56
CA LYS A 400 18.36 -0.73 1.16
C LYS A 400 18.31 0.60 0.42
N LEU A 401 18.22 0.57 -0.91
CA LEU A 401 17.99 1.74 -1.73
C LEU A 401 16.66 2.40 -1.35
N PHE A 402 15.58 1.62 -1.25
CA PHE A 402 14.28 2.13 -0.84
C PHE A 402 14.31 2.74 0.55
N ILE A 403 14.99 2.11 1.51
CA ILE A 403 15.17 2.65 2.87
C ILE A 403 15.93 3.97 2.83
N ALA A 404 17.03 4.05 2.07
CA ALA A 404 17.80 5.29 1.91
C ALA A 404 16.99 6.42 1.27
N ARG A 405 15.98 6.08 0.46
CA ARG A 405 15.09 7.05 -0.19
C ARG A 405 13.93 7.48 0.72
N ARG A 406 13.12 6.54 1.21
CA ARG A 406 11.88 6.80 1.94
C ARG A 406 11.62 5.71 2.98
N PRO A 407 12.19 5.80 4.20
CA PRO A 407 12.13 4.70 5.17
C PRO A 407 10.69 4.30 5.56
N ARG A 408 9.79 5.27 5.71
CA ARG A 408 8.37 5.03 6.07
C ARG A 408 7.60 4.26 5.00
N VAL A 409 8.03 4.37 3.74
CA VAL A 409 7.49 3.60 2.62
C VAL A 409 8.20 2.25 2.50
N ALA A 410 9.53 2.24 2.66
CA ALA A 410 10.36 1.08 2.43
C ALA A 410 10.09 -0.08 3.39
N ILE A 411 9.66 0.18 4.61
CA ILE A 411 9.29 -0.88 5.57
C ILE A 411 8.16 -1.78 5.03
N TRP A 412 7.23 -1.24 4.25
CA TRP A 412 6.18 -2.03 3.58
C TRP A 412 6.74 -2.90 2.44
N TRP A 413 7.75 -2.40 1.72
CA TRP A 413 8.47 -3.20 0.73
C TRP A 413 9.23 -4.36 1.39
N VAL A 414 9.87 -4.12 2.53
CA VAL A 414 10.51 -5.17 3.34
C VAL A 414 9.46 -6.22 3.75
N ALA A 415 8.32 -5.78 4.29
CA ALA A 415 7.22 -6.67 4.70
C ALA A 415 6.73 -7.58 3.56
N ILE A 416 6.55 -7.04 2.36
CA ILE A 416 6.04 -7.80 1.21
C ILE A 416 7.06 -8.77 0.64
N ILE A 417 8.34 -8.39 0.61
CA ILE A 417 9.40 -9.29 0.17
C ILE A 417 9.63 -10.41 1.18
N LEU A 418 9.38 -10.21 2.48
CA LEU A 418 9.42 -11.28 3.48
C LEU A 418 8.40 -12.41 3.18
N LEU A 419 7.28 -12.11 2.53
CA LEU A 419 6.31 -13.12 2.07
C LEU A 419 6.77 -13.86 0.81
N GLY A 420 7.86 -13.47 0.16
CA GLY A 420 8.69 -14.36 -0.63
C GLY A 420 8.39 -14.49 -2.14
N ASP A 421 7.27 -13.99 -2.65
CA ASP A 421 6.96 -14.00 -4.08
C ASP A 421 7.71 -12.88 -4.82
N LEU A 422 8.73 -13.27 -5.61
CA LEU A 422 9.55 -12.34 -6.39
C LEU A 422 8.80 -11.69 -7.56
N THR A 423 7.61 -12.17 -7.93
CA THR A 423 6.79 -11.53 -8.99
C THR A 423 6.41 -10.08 -8.64
N VAL A 424 6.49 -9.69 -7.37
CA VAL A 424 6.34 -8.28 -6.97
C VAL A 424 7.41 -7.38 -7.58
N LEU A 425 8.60 -7.90 -7.89
CA LEU A 425 9.64 -7.14 -8.62
C LEU A 425 9.28 -6.95 -10.09
N ASP A 426 8.54 -7.87 -10.69
CA ASP A 426 8.00 -7.68 -12.05
C ASP A 426 6.93 -6.58 -12.05
N CYS A 427 6.15 -6.46 -10.97
CA CYS A 427 5.22 -5.34 -10.79
C CYS A 427 5.96 -3.99 -10.75
N VAL A 428 7.17 -3.90 -10.19
CA VAL A 428 8.00 -2.67 -10.25
C VAL A 428 8.36 -2.32 -11.70
N GLN A 429 8.81 -3.30 -12.48
CA GLN A 429 9.12 -3.06 -13.89
C GLN A 429 7.87 -2.64 -14.67
N ARG A 430 6.72 -3.28 -14.44
CA ARG A 430 5.47 -2.92 -15.11
C ARG A 430 5.00 -1.52 -14.72
N TYR A 431 5.04 -1.19 -13.42
CA TYR A 431 4.63 0.12 -12.93
C TYR A 431 5.46 1.25 -13.54
N THR A 432 6.79 1.10 -13.57
CA THR A 432 7.69 2.12 -14.17
C THR A 432 7.47 2.31 -15.67
N GLN A 433 6.94 1.31 -16.38
CA GLN A 433 6.66 1.39 -17.82
C GLN A 433 5.23 1.84 -18.12
N LYS A 434 4.25 1.45 -17.31
CA LYS A 434 2.82 1.55 -17.64
C LYS A 434 1.96 2.30 -16.63
N LEU A 435 2.50 2.67 -15.46
CA LEU A 435 1.74 3.14 -14.28
C LEU A 435 0.66 2.15 -13.81
N GLU A 436 0.93 0.85 -14.04
CA GLU A 436 0.06 -0.27 -13.70
C GLU A 436 0.92 -1.40 -13.14
N GLU A 437 0.52 -1.97 -12.01
CA GLU A 437 1.27 -3.03 -11.34
C GLU A 437 0.92 -4.41 -11.93
N LYS A 438 -0.35 -4.58 -12.32
CA LYS A 438 -0.93 -5.77 -12.94
C LYS A 438 -1.77 -5.37 -14.15
N GLY A 439 -1.85 -6.26 -15.14
CA GLY A 439 -2.65 -6.02 -16.35
C GLY A 439 -4.14 -6.21 -16.06
N GLY A 440 -4.99 -5.34 -16.63
CA GLY A 440 -6.45 -5.52 -16.66
C GLY A 440 -7.19 -5.35 -15.33
N THR A 441 -6.49 -5.00 -14.25
CA THR A 441 -7.02 -4.71 -12.92
C THR A 441 -6.65 -3.27 -12.56
N GLY A 442 -7.54 -2.52 -11.90
CA GLY A 442 -7.29 -1.11 -11.58
C GLY A 442 -5.97 -0.91 -10.81
N SER A 443 -5.34 0.27 -10.95
CA SER A 443 -4.04 0.53 -10.32
C SER A 443 -4.15 0.67 -8.81
N MET A 444 -3.20 0.04 -8.12
CA MET A 444 -3.06 0.10 -6.65
C MET A 444 -2.15 1.24 -6.19
N ALA A 445 -1.59 2.01 -7.12
CA ALA A 445 -0.74 3.16 -6.86
C ALA A 445 -1.49 4.50 -6.80
N ALA A 446 -2.83 4.48 -6.75
CA ALA A 446 -3.55 5.72 -6.51
C ALA A 446 -3.09 6.29 -5.16
N PRO A 447 -2.58 7.54 -5.09
CA PRO A 447 -2.21 8.17 -3.83
C PRO A 447 -3.43 8.27 -2.91
N ASP A 448 -3.27 8.54 -1.63
CA ASP A 448 -4.38 8.78 -0.71
C ASP A 448 -3.94 9.75 0.38
N PRO A 449 -4.47 10.99 0.39
CA PRO A 449 -4.14 11.96 1.44
C PRO A 449 -4.41 11.47 2.86
N ILE A 450 -5.39 10.58 3.05
CA ILE A 450 -5.66 9.96 4.35
C ILE A 450 -4.46 9.12 4.78
N VAL A 451 -3.91 8.34 3.85
CA VAL A 451 -2.80 7.43 4.10
C VAL A 451 -1.49 8.19 4.24
N SER A 452 -1.33 9.28 3.48
CA SER A 452 -0.25 10.25 3.67
C SER A 452 -0.25 10.81 5.09
N ALA A 453 -1.41 11.22 5.62
CA ALA A 453 -1.52 11.68 7.01
C ALA A 453 -1.24 10.56 8.04
N TRP A 454 -1.75 9.36 7.79
CA TRP A 454 -1.57 8.21 8.68
C TRP A 454 -0.15 7.70 8.77
N THR A 455 0.58 7.71 7.66
CA THR A 455 1.95 7.17 7.61
C THR A 455 3.01 8.26 7.68
N GLY A 456 2.64 9.53 7.49
CA GLY A 456 3.57 10.64 7.33
C GLY A 456 4.33 10.63 6.00
N ALA A 457 4.00 9.73 5.08
CA ALA A 457 4.65 9.61 3.78
C ALA A 457 3.77 10.23 2.69
N LYS A 458 4.18 11.40 2.17
CA LYS A 458 3.49 12.08 1.07
C LYS A 458 3.48 11.23 -0.21
N GLN A 459 2.40 11.28 -0.98
CA GLN A 459 2.20 10.39 -2.13
C GLN A 459 1.82 11.15 -3.41
N SER A 460 1.48 12.43 -3.27
CA SER A 460 1.04 13.29 -4.34
C SER A 460 1.33 14.75 -4.06
N PHE A 461 1.26 15.59 -5.09
CA PHE A 461 1.31 17.05 -4.89
C PHE A 461 0.14 17.56 -4.02
N LEU A 462 -0.97 16.82 -3.94
CA LEU A 462 -2.11 17.19 -3.08
C LEU A 462 -1.74 17.15 -1.60
N ASP A 463 -0.68 16.43 -1.22
CA ASP A 463 -0.18 16.33 0.16
C ASP A 463 0.72 17.51 0.56
N ASP A 464 1.08 18.37 -0.39
CA ASP A 464 1.86 19.58 -0.13
C ASP A 464 0.95 20.75 0.28
N GLU A 465 1.49 21.62 1.13
CA GLU A 465 0.82 22.82 1.61
C GLU A 465 0.70 23.87 0.50
N LYS A 466 -0.36 24.69 0.55
CA LYS A 466 -0.56 25.80 -0.39
C LYS A 466 -0.07 27.11 0.22
N ASP A 467 1.19 27.43 -0.03
CA ASP A 467 1.83 28.61 0.55
C ASP A 467 1.65 29.90 -0.27
N ALA A 468 1.36 29.77 -1.56
CA ALA A 468 1.20 30.91 -2.47
C ALA A 468 -0.17 31.58 -2.30
N THR A 469 -0.21 32.90 -2.49
CA THR A 469 -1.45 33.71 -2.48
C THR A 469 -1.57 34.52 -3.74
N TYR A 470 -2.78 34.62 -4.28
CA TYR A 470 -3.07 35.26 -5.56
C TYR A 470 -4.16 36.32 -5.37
N GLY A 471 -3.76 37.59 -5.26
CA GLY A 471 -4.65 38.71 -4.97
C GLY A 471 -5.26 39.33 -6.23
N GLU A 472 -4.43 39.59 -7.25
CA GLU A 472 -4.85 40.32 -8.44
C GLU A 472 -5.40 39.38 -9.51
N LYS A 473 -6.37 39.85 -10.31
CA LYS A 473 -6.92 39.04 -11.42
C LYS A 473 -5.88 38.66 -12.47
N THR A 474 -4.80 39.44 -12.57
CA THR A 474 -3.67 39.20 -13.49
C THR A 474 -2.64 38.21 -12.94
N ASP A 475 -2.77 37.78 -11.68
CA ASP A 475 -1.82 36.85 -11.07
C ASP A 475 -1.83 35.50 -11.80
N LEU A 476 -0.64 34.94 -12.00
CA LEU A 476 -0.46 33.62 -12.60
C LEU A 476 -0.57 32.55 -11.49
N VAL A 477 -1.73 31.91 -11.42
CA VAL A 477 -2.03 30.81 -10.52
C VAL A 477 -1.44 29.52 -11.07
N SER A 478 -0.71 28.76 -10.24
CA SER A 478 -0.20 27.47 -10.68
C SER A 478 -1.36 26.48 -10.88
N ARG A 479 -1.28 25.64 -11.91
CA ARG A 479 -2.28 24.59 -12.13
C ARG A 479 -2.39 23.62 -10.94
N ALA A 480 -1.28 23.40 -10.25
CA ALA A 480 -1.24 22.59 -9.03
C ALA A 480 -2.13 23.18 -7.93
N ASP A 481 -2.08 24.51 -7.73
CA ASP A 481 -2.88 25.16 -6.70
C ASP A 481 -4.37 25.21 -7.06
N VAL A 482 -4.71 25.41 -8.34
CA VAL A 482 -6.11 25.31 -8.80
C VAL A 482 -6.69 23.92 -8.48
N LEU A 483 -5.99 22.84 -8.86
CA LEU A 483 -6.48 21.49 -8.59
C LEU A 483 -6.49 21.15 -7.11
N ARG A 484 -5.55 21.67 -6.31
CA ARG A 484 -5.56 21.49 -4.85
C ARG A 484 -6.79 22.15 -4.22
N CYS A 485 -7.10 23.39 -4.61
CA CYS A 485 -8.31 24.07 -4.16
C CYS A 485 -9.60 23.32 -4.58
N ARG A 486 -9.68 22.84 -5.83
CA ARG A 486 -10.81 21.98 -6.27
C ARG A 486 -10.93 20.71 -5.44
N PHE A 487 -9.81 20.04 -5.17
CA PHE A 487 -9.78 18.85 -4.32
C PHE A 487 -10.30 19.13 -2.91
N ASP A 488 -9.90 20.26 -2.31
CA ASP A 488 -10.31 20.63 -0.96
C ASP A 488 -11.80 20.98 -0.83
N LEU A 489 -12.45 21.39 -1.92
CA LEU A 489 -13.91 21.53 -1.98
C LEU A 489 -14.63 20.18 -2.14
N LYS A 490 -13.94 19.16 -2.69
CA LYS A 490 -14.50 17.84 -3.04
C LYS A 490 -13.81 16.69 -2.30
N LEU A 491 -13.51 16.86 -1.00
CA LEU A 491 -12.81 15.86 -0.18
C LEU A 491 -13.50 14.49 -0.11
N GLN A 492 -14.79 14.40 -0.47
CA GLN A 492 -15.55 13.16 -0.52
C GLN A 492 -15.50 12.44 -1.87
N ASP A 493 -15.00 13.09 -2.92
CA ASP A 493 -14.92 12.52 -4.26
C ASP A 493 -13.79 11.47 -4.36
N TYR A 494 -14.10 10.34 -5.01
CA TYR A 494 -13.14 9.26 -5.25
C TYR A 494 -12.28 9.50 -6.47
N ALA A 495 -12.79 10.23 -7.48
CA ALA A 495 -12.10 10.39 -8.75
C ALA A 495 -10.81 11.20 -8.58
N SER A 496 -10.87 12.26 -7.78
CA SER A 496 -9.79 13.24 -7.55
C SER A 496 -8.48 12.64 -7.02
N VAL A 497 -8.56 11.43 -6.50
CA VAL A 497 -7.44 10.72 -5.89
C VAL A 497 -6.50 10.05 -6.91
N LEU A 498 -6.81 10.10 -8.20
CA LEU A 498 -5.91 9.62 -9.26
C LEU A 498 -4.74 10.59 -9.58
N LEU A 499 -4.74 11.77 -8.97
CA LEU A 499 -3.79 12.85 -9.20
C LEU A 499 -2.54 12.74 -8.30
N ALA A 500 -1.54 11.96 -8.73
CA ALA A 500 -0.27 11.85 -8.00
C ALA A 500 0.75 12.95 -8.38
N TRP A 501 0.95 13.15 -9.68
CA TRP A 501 2.04 13.97 -10.22
C TRP A 501 1.63 15.43 -10.37
N ARG A 502 2.60 16.34 -10.24
CA ARG A 502 2.36 17.79 -10.22
C ARG A 502 1.82 18.28 -11.57
N PRO A 503 0.72 19.04 -11.61
CA PRO A 503 0.28 19.72 -12.83
C PRO A 503 1.30 20.76 -13.29
N PHE A 504 1.60 20.83 -14.58
CA PHE A 504 2.51 21.82 -15.17
C PHE A 504 1.78 23.11 -15.55
N GLY A 505 2.50 24.23 -15.58
CA GLY A 505 1.99 25.50 -16.11
C GLY A 505 1.08 26.31 -15.18
N TYR A 506 0.55 27.40 -15.73
CA TYR A 506 -0.14 28.46 -15.00
C TYR A 506 -1.41 28.92 -15.73
N ILE A 507 -2.35 29.51 -14.98
CA ILE A 507 -3.59 30.12 -15.48
C ILE A 507 -3.72 31.51 -14.84
N GLN A 508 -4.21 32.52 -15.57
CA GLN A 508 -4.49 33.81 -14.95
C GLN A 508 -5.66 33.67 -13.98
N LYS A 509 -5.56 34.23 -12.77
CA LYS A 509 -6.62 34.15 -11.76
C LYS A 509 -7.99 34.57 -12.29
N GLY A 510 -8.05 35.59 -13.15
CA GLY A 510 -9.29 36.06 -13.78
C GLY A 510 -9.99 35.03 -14.68
N GLN A 511 -9.32 33.94 -15.05
CA GLN A 511 -9.86 32.80 -15.81
C GLN A 511 -10.19 31.60 -14.91
N VAL A 512 -9.84 31.65 -13.62
CA VAL A 512 -10.20 30.62 -12.63
C VAL A 512 -11.58 30.94 -12.06
N GLU A 513 -12.37 29.91 -11.84
CA GLU A 513 -13.71 30.04 -11.27
C GLU A 513 -13.71 30.81 -9.92
N VAL A 514 -14.73 31.64 -9.73
CA VAL A 514 -14.81 32.61 -8.62
C VAL A 514 -14.94 31.92 -7.25
N GLU A 515 -15.48 30.70 -7.25
CA GLU A 515 -15.65 29.84 -6.08
C GLU A 515 -14.30 29.51 -5.42
N LEU A 516 -13.20 29.48 -6.18
CA LEU A 516 -11.87 29.18 -5.66
C LEU A 516 -11.13 30.42 -5.16
N TRP A 517 -11.59 31.63 -5.47
CA TRP A 517 -10.85 32.86 -5.16
C TRP A 517 -10.55 33.04 -3.66
N PRO A 518 -11.48 32.78 -2.72
CA PRO A 518 -11.17 32.87 -1.29
C PRO A 518 -10.00 31.97 -0.87
N GLN A 519 -9.92 30.76 -1.43
CA GLN A 519 -8.83 29.80 -1.18
C GLN A 519 -7.53 30.23 -1.86
N LEU A 520 -7.59 30.81 -3.05
CA LEU A 520 -6.42 31.29 -3.78
C LEU A 520 -5.81 32.55 -3.15
N GLU A 521 -6.63 33.43 -2.58
CA GLU A 521 -6.22 34.67 -1.92
C GLU A 521 -5.66 34.44 -0.51
N THR A 522 -5.94 33.29 0.10
CA THR A 522 -5.62 33.01 1.51
C THR A 522 -4.59 31.89 1.64
N LYS A 523 -3.69 31.98 2.62
CA LYS A 523 -2.84 30.84 2.99
C LYS A 523 -3.64 29.86 3.85
N TYR A 524 -3.65 28.59 3.48
CA TYR A 524 -4.33 27.57 4.28
C TYR A 524 -3.64 26.23 4.20
N VAL A 525 -3.91 25.42 5.23
CA VAL A 525 -3.42 24.05 5.33
C VAL A 525 -4.62 23.14 5.53
N ARG A 526 -4.72 22.09 4.70
CA ARG A 526 -5.62 20.97 4.96
C ARG A 526 -4.97 20.07 6.00
N GLN A 527 -5.53 20.01 7.20
CA GLN A 527 -4.99 19.20 8.29
C GLN A 527 -5.89 18.01 8.56
N TYR A 528 -5.30 16.82 8.63
CA TYR A 528 -6.01 15.65 9.16
C TYR A 528 -6.38 15.90 10.62
N HIS A 529 -7.63 15.62 10.99
CA HIS A 529 -8.13 15.90 12.35
C HIS A 529 -8.44 14.63 13.14
N SER A 530 -9.20 13.71 12.55
CA SER A 530 -9.62 12.46 13.19
C SER A 530 -10.21 11.50 12.17
N PHE A 531 -10.48 10.28 12.60
CA PHE A 531 -11.25 9.28 11.89
C PHE A 531 -12.51 8.91 12.67
N VAL A 532 -13.62 8.71 11.96
CA VAL A 532 -14.87 8.22 12.56
C VAL A 532 -15.18 6.86 11.98
N TRP A 533 -15.35 5.86 12.85
CA TRP A 533 -15.78 4.52 12.46
C TRP A 533 -17.31 4.43 12.43
N TYR A 534 -17.83 3.50 11.63
CA TYR A 534 -19.26 3.17 11.56
C TYR A 534 -19.42 1.67 11.79
N PRO A 535 -19.33 1.18 13.05
CA PRO A 535 -19.54 -0.24 13.38
C PRO A 535 -20.96 -0.68 13.05
N GLU A 536 -21.93 0.21 13.26
CA GLU A 536 -23.29 0.10 12.77
C GLU A 536 -23.50 1.14 11.66
N ARG A 537 -24.39 0.84 10.72
CA ARG A 537 -24.50 1.57 9.44
C ARG A 537 -24.62 3.09 9.60
N ASP A 538 -25.39 3.53 10.59
CA ASP A 538 -25.77 4.92 10.81
C ASP A 538 -25.40 5.42 12.22
N SER A 539 -24.61 4.66 12.98
CA SER A 539 -24.18 5.04 14.33
C SER A 539 -22.66 5.25 14.35
N PRO A 540 -22.20 6.52 14.20
CA PRO A 540 -20.78 6.82 14.25
C PRO A 540 -20.21 6.53 15.64
N SER A 541 -18.98 6.03 15.68
CA SER A 541 -18.20 5.92 16.90
C SER A 541 -17.70 7.29 17.36
N THR A 542 -17.15 7.34 18.56
CA THR A 542 -16.30 8.47 18.97
C THR A 542 -15.16 8.66 17.95
N PRO A 543 -14.85 9.91 17.57
CA PRO A 543 -13.72 10.19 16.68
C PRO A 543 -12.38 9.80 17.30
N GLU A 544 -11.56 9.07 16.54
CA GLU A 544 -10.20 8.67 16.89
C GLU A 544 -9.21 9.66 16.28
N HIS A 545 -8.23 10.16 17.05
CA HIS A 545 -7.28 11.15 16.55
C HIS A 545 -6.01 10.53 15.96
N GLY A 546 -5.77 9.26 16.26
CA GLY A 546 -4.70 8.47 15.67
C GLY A 546 -3.52 8.25 16.60
N PHE A 547 -2.69 7.27 16.27
CA PHE A 547 -1.67 6.69 17.14
C PHE A 547 -0.81 7.72 17.89
N ARG A 548 -0.28 8.71 17.18
CA ARG A 548 0.57 9.76 17.78
C ARG A 548 -0.18 10.60 18.81
N HIS A 549 -1.41 10.99 18.52
CA HIS A 549 -2.23 11.79 19.42
C HIS A 549 -2.69 10.95 20.62
N ASP A 550 -3.19 9.75 20.37
CA ASP A 550 -3.81 8.88 21.38
C ASP A 550 -2.77 8.34 22.38
N THR A 551 -1.54 8.10 21.91
CA THR A 551 -0.50 7.44 22.73
C THR A 551 0.66 8.37 23.12
N GLY A 552 0.76 9.55 22.50
CA GLY A 552 1.87 10.48 22.68
C GLY A 552 3.21 9.98 22.12
N ARG A 553 3.24 8.81 21.46
CA ARG A 553 4.44 8.23 20.86
C ARG A 553 4.58 8.65 19.41
N ASP A 554 5.80 9.02 19.02
CA ASP A 554 6.13 9.43 17.66
C ASP A 554 7.59 9.06 17.37
N VAL A 555 7.84 8.36 16.26
CA VAL A 555 9.21 8.10 15.81
C VAL A 555 9.66 9.29 14.99
N LYS A 556 10.44 10.16 15.63
CA LYS A 556 11.05 11.35 15.03
C LYS A 556 12.26 10.97 14.17
N ASN A 557 12.70 11.91 13.33
CA ASN A 557 13.92 11.81 12.52
C ASN A 557 13.92 10.64 11.51
N VAL A 558 12.80 10.45 10.82
CA VAL A 558 12.68 9.53 9.68
C VAL A 558 12.42 10.33 8.40
N PRO A 559 13.40 11.13 7.92
CA PRO A 559 13.21 12.00 6.76
C PRO A 559 13.21 11.19 5.45
N ASP A 560 12.43 11.66 4.48
CA ASP A 560 12.56 11.20 3.10
C ASP A 560 13.73 11.94 2.41
N ASN A 561 14.46 11.24 1.55
CA ASN A 561 15.46 11.78 0.64
C ASN A 561 14.84 12.01 -0.74
N LEU A 562 14.14 13.14 -0.87
CA LEU A 562 13.48 13.59 -2.11
C LEU A 562 14.20 14.77 -2.77
N ASP A 563 15.33 15.23 -2.22
CA ASP A 563 16.07 16.35 -2.76
C ASP A 563 16.70 15.98 -4.11
N ARG A 564 16.31 16.71 -5.16
CA ARG A 564 16.81 16.45 -6.50
C ARG A 564 18.19 17.07 -6.71
N PRO A 565 19.22 16.28 -7.08
CA PRO A 565 20.50 16.86 -7.45
C PRO A 565 20.33 17.71 -8.71
N SER A 566 20.62 19.00 -8.62
CA SER A 566 20.66 19.90 -9.78
C SER A 566 21.97 19.68 -10.52
N THR A 567 21.95 18.80 -11.52
CA THR A 567 23.11 18.67 -12.41
C THR A 567 23.05 19.82 -13.43
N GLY A 568 24.04 20.71 -13.41
CA GLY A 568 24.11 21.84 -14.33
C GLY A 568 24.01 21.40 -15.81
N ILE A 569 23.71 22.36 -16.69
CA ILE A 569 23.59 22.12 -18.14
C ILE A 569 24.96 21.70 -18.71
N VAL A 570 25.22 20.40 -18.86
CA VAL A 570 26.45 19.92 -19.53
C VAL A 570 26.18 18.86 -20.60
N SER A 571 26.84 19.08 -21.74
CA SER A 571 27.13 18.25 -22.92
C SER A 571 25.96 17.66 -23.73
N LYS A 572 25.87 18.11 -24.99
CA LYS A 572 25.27 17.40 -26.12
C LYS A 572 26.13 16.15 -26.39
N GLY A 573 25.59 14.95 -26.18
CA GLY A 573 26.25 13.71 -26.65
C GLY A 573 26.00 12.43 -25.86
N SER A 574 25.29 12.45 -24.72
CA SER A 574 24.97 11.20 -24.01
C SER A 574 23.88 10.42 -24.74
N TYR A 575 24.16 9.17 -25.10
CA TYR A 575 23.16 8.21 -25.55
C TYR A 575 22.00 8.16 -24.55
N GLN A 576 20.78 8.43 -25.01
CA GLN A 576 19.58 8.24 -24.22
C GLN A 576 18.90 6.95 -24.67
N PRO A 577 18.56 6.05 -23.75
CA PRO A 577 17.72 4.91 -24.09
C PRO A 577 16.36 5.41 -24.59
N PRO A 578 15.65 4.63 -25.42
CA PRO A 578 14.29 4.95 -25.82
C PRO A 578 13.42 5.15 -24.56
N LEU A 579 12.85 6.34 -24.43
CA LEU A 579 12.05 6.74 -23.28
C LEU A 579 10.59 6.35 -23.51
N ASN A 580 9.96 5.77 -22.48
CA ASN A 580 8.55 5.43 -22.55
C ASN A 580 7.68 6.66 -22.26
N ILE A 581 6.87 7.08 -23.24
CA ILE A 581 5.95 8.22 -23.14
C ILE A 581 4.64 7.93 -22.42
N ARG A 582 4.25 6.65 -22.34
CA ARG A 582 2.96 6.23 -21.79
C ARG A 582 2.69 6.77 -20.38
N PRO A 583 3.62 6.72 -19.39
CA PRO A 583 3.38 7.27 -18.06
C PRO A 583 3.08 8.77 -18.06
N SER A 584 3.82 9.54 -18.87
CA SER A 584 3.57 10.97 -19.05
C SER A 584 2.19 11.21 -19.67
N ARG A 585 1.85 10.48 -20.74
CA ARG A 585 0.54 10.59 -21.40
C ARG A 585 -0.61 10.31 -20.45
N ILE A 586 -0.55 9.22 -19.67
CA ILE A 586 -1.57 8.86 -18.68
C ILE A 586 -1.71 9.94 -17.61
N SER A 587 -0.59 10.46 -17.09
CA SER A 587 -0.61 11.44 -16.01
C SER A 587 -1.12 12.81 -16.48
N THR A 588 -0.70 13.29 -17.66
CA THR A 588 -1.24 14.50 -18.29
C THR A 588 -2.72 14.36 -18.60
N ARG A 589 -3.16 13.19 -19.08
CA ARG A 589 -4.57 12.89 -19.32
C ARG A 589 -5.42 12.96 -18.06
N ARG A 590 -4.95 12.37 -16.95
CA ARG A 590 -5.60 12.48 -15.64
C ARG A 590 -5.69 13.95 -15.22
N MET A 591 -4.61 14.70 -15.30
CA MET A 591 -4.59 16.14 -15.01
C MET A 591 -5.68 16.89 -15.81
N LEU A 592 -5.77 16.68 -17.12
CA LEU A 592 -6.75 17.35 -17.97
C LEU A 592 -8.18 16.94 -17.66
N ASN A 593 -8.42 15.66 -17.37
CA ASN A 593 -9.73 15.17 -16.96
C ASN A 593 -10.27 15.88 -15.71
N PHE A 594 -9.39 16.27 -14.78
CA PHE A 594 -9.74 17.10 -13.62
C PHE A 594 -9.86 18.58 -13.94
N PHE A 595 -9.13 19.06 -14.93
CA PHE A 595 -9.21 20.46 -15.33
C PHE A 595 -10.50 20.81 -16.07
N VAL A 596 -11.05 19.89 -16.84
CA VAL A 596 -12.34 20.12 -17.52
C VAL A 596 -13.51 20.24 -16.55
N GLU A 597 -13.40 19.74 -15.33
CA GLU A 597 -14.44 19.87 -14.31
C GLU A 597 -14.18 21.08 -13.40
N ASP A 598 -15.15 22.00 -13.31
CA ASP A 598 -15.08 23.16 -12.41
C ASP A 598 -15.40 22.82 -10.95
N ALA A 599 -15.28 23.81 -10.05
CA ALA A 599 -15.59 23.67 -8.63
C ALA A 599 -17.02 23.17 -8.33
N VAL A 600 -18.01 23.45 -9.20
CA VAL A 600 -19.41 23.02 -9.02
C VAL A 600 -19.74 21.70 -9.70
N GLY A 601 -18.78 21.08 -10.40
CA GLY A 601 -18.92 19.77 -11.03
C GLY A 601 -19.35 19.82 -12.51
N ARG A 602 -19.40 20.99 -13.14
CA ARG A 602 -19.69 21.10 -14.57
C ARG A 602 -18.44 20.80 -15.37
N ARG A 603 -18.61 20.00 -16.43
CA ARG A 603 -17.52 19.58 -17.31
C ARG A 603 -17.57 20.35 -18.62
N ASP A 604 -16.54 21.14 -18.88
CA ASP A 604 -16.35 21.92 -20.10
C ASP A 604 -14.84 22.02 -20.40
N TRP A 605 -14.46 21.86 -21.67
CA TRP A 605 -13.07 22.05 -22.11
C TRP A 605 -12.56 23.48 -21.89
N ALA A 606 -13.45 24.48 -21.90
CA ALA A 606 -13.09 25.85 -21.59
C ALA A 606 -12.48 26.00 -20.18
N ASN A 607 -12.89 25.14 -19.24
CA ASN A 607 -12.39 25.14 -17.85
C ASN A 607 -10.91 24.74 -17.77
N ALA A 608 -10.38 24.04 -18.78
CA ALA A 608 -8.97 23.68 -18.84
C ALA A 608 -8.07 24.86 -19.26
N VAL A 609 -8.62 25.94 -19.82
CA VAL A 609 -7.89 27.16 -20.21
C VAL A 609 -6.57 26.83 -20.94
N LEU A 610 -6.67 26.06 -22.02
CA LEU A 610 -5.53 25.74 -22.88
C LEU A 610 -5.41 26.76 -24.03
N PRO A 611 -4.19 27.12 -24.45
CA PRO A 611 -3.97 28.14 -25.47
C PRO A 611 -4.23 27.66 -26.92
N VAL A 612 -4.80 26.47 -27.11
CA VAL A 612 -5.01 25.82 -28.42
C VAL A 612 -6.33 25.05 -28.43
N ASP A 613 -6.92 24.86 -29.61
CA ASP A 613 -8.12 24.05 -29.79
C ASP A 613 -7.87 22.57 -29.49
N GLN A 614 -8.88 21.86 -29.00
CA GLN A 614 -8.78 20.43 -28.63
C GLN A 614 -8.28 19.56 -29.81
N ASP A 615 -8.71 19.87 -31.03
CA ASP A 615 -8.34 19.13 -32.25
C ASP A 615 -6.86 19.27 -32.61
N GLN A 616 -6.15 20.22 -32.00
CA GLN A 616 -4.71 20.45 -32.18
C GLN A 616 -3.87 19.68 -31.14
N LEU A 617 -4.50 19.14 -30.08
CA LEU A 617 -3.83 18.44 -28.98
C LEU A 617 -3.55 16.98 -29.34
N ARG A 618 -2.46 16.75 -30.06
CA ARG A 618 -2.07 15.40 -30.50
C ARG A 618 -1.84 14.45 -29.34
N TRP A 619 -1.35 14.95 -28.21
CA TRP A 619 -1.18 14.18 -26.97
C TRP A 619 -2.48 13.54 -26.47
N LEU A 620 -3.62 14.14 -26.85
CA LEU A 620 -4.97 13.69 -26.53
C LEU A 620 -5.64 12.91 -27.66
N PHE A 621 -5.05 12.76 -28.85
CA PHE A 621 -5.63 11.85 -29.85
C PHE A 621 -5.78 10.46 -29.24
N HIS A 622 -6.92 9.81 -29.49
CA HIS A 622 -7.39 8.58 -28.81
C HIS A 622 -7.78 8.74 -27.33
N TRP A 623 -8.04 9.95 -26.86
CA TRP A 623 -8.91 10.18 -25.71
C TRP A 623 -10.31 9.77 -26.15
N GLU A 624 -10.73 8.54 -25.84
CA GLU A 624 -12.14 8.17 -25.98
C GLU A 624 -12.97 9.27 -25.30
N ASN A 625 -13.93 9.84 -26.05
CA ASN A 625 -14.85 10.84 -25.52
C ASN A 625 -15.31 10.36 -24.13
N PRO A 626 -15.12 11.15 -23.06
CA PRO A 626 -15.89 10.91 -21.87
C PRO A 626 -17.33 11.05 -22.34
N ASP A 627 -18.06 9.94 -22.33
CA ASP A 627 -19.45 9.84 -22.74
C ASP A 627 -20.18 11.06 -22.14
N PRO A 628 -20.80 11.93 -22.95
CA PRO A 628 -21.68 12.93 -22.38
C PRO A 628 -22.77 12.13 -21.68
N MET A 629 -22.74 12.07 -20.35
CA MET A 629 -23.85 11.57 -19.56
C MET A 629 -25.07 12.35 -20.05
N ARG A 630 -25.85 11.71 -20.93
CA ARG A 630 -27.09 12.28 -21.44
C ARG A 630 -27.96 12.53 -20.22
N ASP A 631 -28.32 13.80 -20.05
CA ASP A 631 -29.46 14.23 -19.27
C ASP A 631 -30.64 13.31 -19.59
N SER A 632 -30.93 12.36 -18.70
CA SER A 632 -32.11 11.51 -18.84
C SER A 632 -33.32 12.28 -18.31
N SER A 633 -33.79 13.21 -19.13
CA SER A 633 -35.20 13.59 -19.15
C SER A 633 -35.82 13.09 -20.46
N SER A 634 -36.89 12.31 -20.32
CA SER A 634 -37.86 11.85 -21.34
C SER A 634 -37.57 10.57 -22.17
N SER A 635 -38.37 9.55 -21.84
CA SER A 635 -39.17 8.63 -22.67
C SER A 635 -38.57 7.73 -23.78
N ASN A 636 -38.80 6.42 -23.57
CA ASN A 636 -39.23 5.37 -24.51
C ASN A 636 -38.36 5.00 -25.73
N GLY A 637 -37.99 3.70 -25.79
CA GLY A 637 -38.02 2.92 -27.04
C GLY A 637 -36.77 2.12 -27.41
N SER A 638 -36.78 0.83 -27.06
CA SER A 638 -36.18 -0.34 -27.75
C SER A 638 -34.74 -0.35 -28.31
N LYS A 639 -33.97 -1.32 -27.79
CA LYS A 639 -33.00 -2.25 -28.43
C LYS A 639 -32.07 -1.73 -29.53
N ASP A 640 -30.75 -1.69 -29.26
CA ASP A 640 -29.81 -2.67 -29.82
C ASP A 640 -28.42 -2.59 -29.17
N GLY A 641 -27.70 -3.71 -29.20
CA GLY A 641 -26.49 -3.99 -28.43
C GLY A 641 -25.23 -3.23 -28.87
N GLY A 642 -24.49 -2.76 -27.87
CA GLY A 642 -23.10 -2.30 -27.98
C GLY A 642 -22.27 -2.92 -26.86
N SER A 643 -21.26 -3.70 -27.23
CA SER A 643 -20.31 -4.35 -26.33
C SER A 643 -19.41 -3.32 -25.65
N VAL A 644 -19.73 -2.98 -24.41
CA VAL A 644 -18.88 -2.17 -23.53
C VAL A 644 -17.76 -3.06 -22.98
N ARG A 645 -16.50 -2.70 -23.24
CA ARG A 645 -15.34 -3.22 -22.50
C ARG A 645 -15.47 -2.76 -21.05
N SER A 646 -16.03 -3.65 -20.24
CA SER A 646 -16.25 -3.46 -18.81
C SER A 646 -14.92 -3.37 -18.07
N THR A 647 -14.74 -2.34 -17.25
CA THR A 647 -13.94 -2.41 -16.02
C THR A 647 -14.22 -3.73 -15.30
N SER A 648 -13.22 -4.29 -14.60
CA SER A 648 -13.44 -5.46 -13.73
C SER A 648 -14.76 -5.29 -12.98
N TRP A 649 -15.68 -6.25 -13.16
CA TRP A 649 -17.03 -6.18 -12.58
C TRP A 649 -16.96 -5.89 -11.07
N PHE A 650 -15.91 -6.37 -10.40
CA PHE A 650 -15.64 -6.09 -8.99
C PHE A 650 -15.35 -4.61 -8.72
N VAL A 651 -14.47 -3.96 -9.49
CA VAL A 651 -14.14 -2.53 -9.31
C VAL A 651 -15.32 -1.65 -9.71
N GLY A 652 -16.03 -2.01 -10.78
CA GLY A 652 -17.25 -1.32 -11.20
C GLY A 652 -18.40 -1.44 -10.19
N GLU A 653 -18.59 -2.61 -9.58
CA GLU A 653 -19.63 -2.83 -8.57
C GLU A 653 -19.22 -2.29 -7.18
N TRP A 654 -17.92 -2.21 -6.87
CA TRP A 654 -17.34 -1.57 -5.69
C TRP A 654 -17.52 -0.05 -5.69
N ILE A 655 -17.22 0.61 -6.83
CA ILE A 655 -17.46 2.05 -7.00
C ILE A 655 -18.95 2.39 -6.92
N ASN A 656 -19.82 1.49 -7.39
CA ASN A 656 -21.27 1.72 -7.47
C ASN A 656 -22.07 1.24 -6.26
N GLY A 657 -21.41 0.77 -5.19
CA GLY A 657 -22.07 0.39 -3.94
C GLY A 657 -23.16 -0.67 -4.08
N ARG A 658 -23.02 -1.59 -5.06
CA ARG A 658 -24.06 -2.59 -5.39
C ARG A 658 -24.02 -3.87 -4.56
N PHE A 659 -22.96 -4.11 -3.80
CA PHE A 659 -22.96 -5.13 -2.75
C PHE A 659 -23.54 -4.53 -1.46
N LYS A 660 -24.88 -4.48 -1.44
CA LYS A 660 -25.71 -4.12 -0.28
C LYS A 660 -25.83 -5.26 0.71
#